data_AF-A0A7Y3BW55-F1
#
_entry.id   AF-A0A7Y3BW55-F1
#
_cell.length_a   1.000
_cell.length_b   1.000
_cell.length_c   1.000
_cell.angle_alpha   90.00
_cell.angle_beta   90.00
_cell.angle_gamma   90.00
#
_symmetry.space_group_name_H-M   'P 1'
#
loop_
_entity.id
_entity.type
_entity.pdbx_description
1 polymer ?
#
loop_
_entity_poly.entity_id
_entity_poly.type
_entity_poly.pdbx_seq_one_letter_code
_entity_poly.pdbx_strand_id
1 'polypeptide(L)'
;MNRGNNHHLSRGSRTWALILAYGLVVSQLALIGPAPVDAATPNGGEFRINDANADPQYTRKHGSRNVSMWDGGNSVAAWWSEAQDADGNGQHNIYVRVLGPIGSPLTGEIRANADQTGDQDEVAVGTASTGNFVVTWAHRPNATTDEIYARVFNSAGTPQTGDLQVNQTSSGTQAEPSITVAPNGDFIVVWQGEGPGDTDGVFARRYNANGTPKAGEVLVNSTTPGVQANPVVATDSTGNFIVTWDGSGVGGEAAGIFGRRINSDGTFRDATEFLINTASALTQDHSSVSMDADGDFIVAWTHHGASKTVHAKLFDPLLATPGEFVVPTTGGIEHSRPSASMAAAGDFSVSWQSSPGDADGWGVLVRDYAAGAIPLGSDLVVNISTASAQKRPGVGLSPDGNSSIVVWEGNGTQTGHVDNQGVFGRTLIPEFAQLGISGRVFNDIAGDGLADGIVGDALNPAVDNVDVYLYGDSNSSGSPDAGDALVGGPIQTDGSGAYRFVGIPDDTYWLVVDSKTISGNTAVWAEQTYGPDQSSCADGLGATTSRIGPGACYSGRNGGVSDDASSLLTAEHVARVDLTTEAANRHFGFSTNVVTTTRGGDTTDDDGGGTARTIQGSLRQFIQNANALAGADAMRFVPTETTNQTAGPGTDWWRITVSADIPIVSSNGVTVDGTAYELDGITLRNANNAGIGAGVGVGTTGTYTTPTLDPELELTDGGSIINGLHLQGDSIVVRHLSMSGFDYELQLEGATNAEIDNNVLGTGPAAFSAIPSGIHAIQLDATSVGVNIHDNLIGFKAQRGVQVYNGSNTVTIQENEIRDLGSDGIDIALNSSDVDVIGNLITGAENYAVDDIGPRVDVIDNTITGNGTIGLPNQVGGIRLFSADHVVQYNVISNNAGDAVNVAGRNDANSRPPAIRTLVSQNVFGDNTDIAIDLTAHNSDVDIGDGITANTGGTIADHGNDGIDTPVIATADASGAVSGTSCANCSVEIYQALPDADGSDEIATVGYGEGIAYLTTVVADGTGNWSATGLTLAAGSQVSAITHVDTDADLTVDSTSEFAANVEVAGIQSISGSIFDDVNGDANIVADPTLANVGISLYLDDGDGIPEGTDAFVAST
;
A
#
# COMPACT_ATOMS: atom_id res chain seq x y z
N MET A 1 -43.04 -67.70 -7.13
CA MET A 1 -43.31 -68.58 -5.97
C MET A 1 -43.15 -70.05 -6.39
N ASN A 2 -42.02 -70.69 -6.06
CA ASN A 2 -41.84 -72.15 -5.90
C ASN A 2 -40.35 -72.44 -5.60
N ARG A 3 -40.09 -73.33 -4.62
CA ARG A 3 -38.91 -74.23 -4.36
C ARG A 3 -37.48 -73.72 -4.69
N GLY A 4 -36.44 -73.84 -3.88
CA GLY A 4 -36.14 -74.64 -2.69
C GLY A 4 -34.67 -75.10 -2.71
N ASN A 5 -33.91 -74.78 -1.66
CA ASN A 5 -32.69 -75.37 -1.07
C ASN A 5 -31.48 -75.87 -1.91
N ASN A 6 -30.28 -75.40 -1.53
CA ASN A 6 -29.10 -76.17 -1.04
C ASN A 6 -27.95 -75.17 -0.74
N HIS A 7 -27.48 -74.96 0.51
CA HIS A 7 -26.64 -75.77 1.42
C HIS A 7 -25.10 -75.69 1.22
N HIS A 8 -24.44 -75.28 2.33
CA HIS A 8 -23.12 -75.67 2.89
C HIS A 8 -21.82 -74.99 2.39
N LEU A 9 -21.17 -74.15 3.24
CA LEU A 9 -20.20 -74.38 4.36
C LEU A 9 -18.75 -74.56 3.86
N SER A 10 -17.66 -74.12 4.50
CA SER A 10 -17.38 -73.28 5.68
C SER A 10 -15.85 -73.16 5.89
N ARG A 11 -15.44 -72.08 6.58
CA ARG A 11 -14.40 -71.98 7.63
C ARG A 11 -12.92 -72.29 7.34
N GLY A 12 -12.11 -71.30 7.75
CA GLY A 12 -11.05 -71.44 8.78
C GLY A 12 -9.64 -71.06 8.33
N SER A 13 -8.73 -70.46 9.12
CA SER A 13 -8.79 -69.87 10.47
C SER A 13 -7.42 -69.27 10.83
N ARG A 14 -7.42 -68.10 11.49
CA ARG A 14 -6.59 -67.65 12.65
C ARG A 14 -5.06 -67.49 12.52
N THR A 15 -4.56 -66.29 12.89
CA THR A 15 -3.61 -66.09 14.02
C THR A 15 -3.45 -64.60 14.42
N TRP A 16 -3.77 -64.33 15.70
CA TRP A 16 -3.25 -63.39 16.72
C TRP A 16 -2.75 -61.95 16.44
N ALA A 17 -3.10 -61.09 17.40
CA ALA A 17 -2.90 -59.65 17.52
C ALA A 17 -1.49 -59.21 17.93
N LEU A 18 -1.12 -57.97 17.58
CA LEU A 18 -0.32 -57.08 18.42
C LEU A 18 -0.65 -55.60 18.11
N ILE A 19 -0.88 -54.83 19.16
CA ILE A 19 -1.10 -53.38 19.19
C ILE A 19 0.25 -52.66 19.05
N LEU A 20 0.36 -51.64 18.18
CA LEU A 20 1.19 -50.43 18.39
C LEU A 20 1.05 -49.40 17.25
N ALA A 21 0.63 -48.19 17.66
CA ALA A 21 1.03 -46.85 17.20
C ALA A 21 0.75 -46.36 15.75
N TYR A 22 -0.14 -45.35 15.68
CA TYR A 22 -0.05 -44.09 14.93
C TYR A 22 0.82 -44.04 13.66
N GLY A 23 0.20 -43.70 12.52
CA GLY A 23 0.89 -43.13 11.36
C GLY A 23 0.18 -43.40 10.03
N LEU A 24 -0.27 -42.32 9.38
CA LEU A 24 -0.71 -42.21 7.99
C LEU A 24 -1.95 -43.01 7.56
N VAL A 25 -3.11 -42.35 7.62
CA VAL A 25 -4.18 -42.54 6.63
C VAL A 25 -3.91 -41.56 5.51
N VAL A 26 -3.25 -42.02 4.44
CA VAL A 26 -3.38 -41.37 3.12
C VAL A 26 -4.68 -41.92 2.55
N SER A 27 -5.74 -41.10 2.59
CA SER A 27 -6.95 -41.36 1.82
C SER A 27 -6.58 -41.32 0.34
N GLN A 28 -6.84 -42.42 -0.37
CA GLN A 28 -7.00 -42.37 -1.82
C GLN A 28 -8.22 -41.48 -2.12
N LEU A 29 -8.00 -40.17 -2.30
CA LEU A 29 -8.89 -39.38 -3.12
C LEU A 29 -8.76 -39.94 -4.55
N ALA A 30 -9.86 -40.47 -5.06
CA ALA A 30 -10.02 -40.57 -6.49
C ALA A 30 -9.94 -39.14 -7.03
N LEU A 31 -8.84 -38.81 -7.72
CA LEU A 31 -8.78 -37.68 -8.64
C LEU A 31 -9.93 -37.90 -9.65
N ILE A 32 -11.07 -37.28 -9.41
CA ILE A 32 -11.96 -36.92 -10.50
C ILE A 32 -11.30 -35.65 -11.06
N GLY A 33 -10.38 -35.84 -12.01
CA GLY A 33 -9.87 -34.73 -12.80
C GLY A 33 -11.02 -34.03 -13.53
N PRO A 34 -10.78 -32.85 -14.11
CA PRO A 34 -11.78 -32.17 -14.92
C PRO A 34 -12.38 -33.15 -15.93
N ALA A 35 -13.69 -33.02 -16.18
CA ALA A 35 -14.33 -33.77 -17.26
C ALA A 35 -13.46 -33.64 -18.53
N PRO A 36 -13.27 -34.71 -19.30
CA PRO A 36 -12.39 -34.67 -20.46
C PRO A 36 -12.85 -33.54 -21.39
N VAL A 37 -12.01 -32.52 -21.52
CA VAL A 37 -12.17 -31.45 -22.50
C VAL A 37 -12.12 -32.13 -23.87
N ASP A 38 -13.04 -31.78 -24.76
CA ASP A 38 -12.99 -32.29 -26.14
C ASP A 38 -11.69 -31.79 -26.78
N ALA A 39 -10.91 -32.70 -27.36
CA ALA A 39 -9.64 -32.39 -28.00
C ALA A 39 -9.81 -31.29 -29.07
N ALA A 40 -8.74 -30.56 -29.39
CA ALA A 40 -8.75 -29.49 -30.40
C ALA A 40 -9.57 -29.89 -31.62
N THR A 41 -10.57 -29.09 -31.98
CA THR A 41 -11.58 -29.54 -32.95
C THR A 41 -11.19 -29.12 -34.36
N PRO A 42 -11.22 -30.04 -35.34
CA PRO A 42 -10.96 -29.68 -36.73
C PRO A 42 -11.94 -28.63 -37.25
N ASN A 43 -11.41 -27.51 -37.73
CA ASN A 43 -12.17 -26.46 -38.40
C ASN A 43 -12.11 -26.63 -39.92
N GLY A 44 -12.58 -27.80 -40.40
CA GLY A 44 -12.49 -28.20 -41.80
C GLY A 44 -11.77 -29.54 -42.04
N GLY A 45 -11.64 -29.90 -43.32
CA GLY A 45 -10.91 -31.08 -43.78
C GLY A 45 -9.41 -30.80 -43.99
N GLU A 46 -8.64 -31.86 -44.19
CA GLU A 46 -7.27 -31.76 -44.71
C GLU A 46 -7.29 -31.22 -46.15
N PHE A 47 -6.38 -30.29 -46.46
CA PHE A 47 -6.29 -29.64 -47.77
C PHE A 47 -4.84 -29.56 -48.26
N ARG A 48 -4.66 -29.56 -49.59
CA ARG A 48 -3.36 -29.36 -50.24
C ARG A 48 -3.13 -27.86 -50.44
N ILE A 49 -1.93 -27.39 -50.09
CA ILE A 49 -1.54 -25.98 -50.17
C ILE A 49 -0.94 -25.64 -51.53
N ASN A 50 -0.22 -26.57 -52.15
CA ASN A 50 0.43 -26.39 -53.45
C ASN A 50 -0.40 -26.95 -54.63
N ASP A 51 -0.36 -26.26 -55.77
CA ASP A 51 -1.06 -26.58 -57.02
C ASP A 51 -0.24 -27.45 -57.98
N ALA A 52 1.10 -27.44 -57.90
CA ALA A 52 1.97 -28.20 -58.80
C ALA A 52 2.01 -29.71 -58.47
N ASN A 53 1.92 -30.55 -59.52
CA ASN A 53 1.69 -32.01 -59.43
C ASN A 53 2.82 -32.88 -60.02
N ALA A 54 3.98 -32.31 -60.32
CA ALA A 54 5.16 -33.02 -60.78
C ALA A 54 6.30 -32.73 -59.79
N ASP A 55 7.10 -33.72 -59.43
CA ASP A 55 8.31 -33.66 -58.57
C ASP A 55 8.19 -33.11 -57.12
N PRO A 56 9.15 -33.44 -56.22
CA PRO A 56 9.07 -33.16 -54.79
C PRO A 56 8.94 -31.70 -54.36
N GLN A 57 8.19 -31.48 -53.26
CA GLN A 57 8.06 -30.17 -52.59
C GLN A 57 8.24 -30.32 -51.08
N TYR A 58 8.93 -29.35 -50.48
CA TYR A 58 9.38 -29.43 -49.09
C TYR A 58 9.09 -28.14 -48.34
N THR A 59 8.67 -28.26 -47.09
CA THR A 59 8.23 -27.11 -46.28
C THR A 59 9.36 -26.55 -45.42
N ARG A 60 10.27 -27.40 -44.95
CA ARG A 60 11.46 -27.01 -44.16
C ARG A 60 12.47 -28.16 -44.09
N LYS A 61 13.72 -27.89 -43.75
CA LYS A 61 14.72 -28.95 -43.49
C LYS A 61 14.81 -29.24 -41.98
N HIS A 62 14.90 -28.19 -41.16
CA HIS A 62 15.00 -28.20 -39.69
C HIS A 62 13.97 -27.28 -39.00
N GLY A 63 14.29 -26.70 -37.83
CA GLY A 63 13.36 -25.99 -36.92
C GLY A 63 12.72 -24.70 -37.44
N SER A 64 12.99 -24.30 -38.69
CA SER A 64 12.49 -23.09 -39.34
C SER A 64 10.96 -23.03 -39.40
N ARG A 65 10.39 -21.82 -39.32
CA ARG A 65 8.94 -21.57 -39.40
C ARG A 65 8.48 -21.59 -40.86
N ASN A 66 7.71 -22.59 -41.26
CA ASN A 66 7.14 -22.75 -42.61
C ASN A 66 5.71 -22.20 -42.73
N VAL A 67 5.09 -21.79 -41.63
CA VAL A 67 3.76 -21.19 -41.57
C VAL A 67 3.70 -20.11 -40.50
N SER A 68 2.93 -19.06 -40.76
CA SER A 68 2.67 -17.97 -39.80
C SER A 68 1.26 -17.41 -39.99
N MET A 69 0.60 -17.03 -38.88
CA MET A 69 -0.76 -16.47 -38.87
C MET A 69 -0.76 -15.02 -38.38
N TRP A 70 -1.78 -14.27 -38.77
CA TRP A 70 -2.04 -12.91 -38.26
C TRP A 70 -3.51 -12.74 -37.87
N ASP A 71 -3.85 -11.55 -37.39
CA ASP A 71 -5.17 -11.23 -36.84
C ASP A 71 -6.31 -11.58 -37.81
N GLY A 72 -7.37 -12.16 -37.26
CA GLY A 72 -8.53 -12.63 -38.02
C GLY A 72 -8.33 -14.02 -38.66
N GLY A 73 -7.26 -14.74 -38.32
CA GLY A 73 -7.07 -16.16 -38.64
C GLY A 73 -6.48 -16.45 -40.01
N ASN A 74 -6.13 -15.44 -40.80
CA ASN A 74 -5.45 -15.66 -42.08
C ASN A 74 -4.00 -16.13 -41.85
N SER A 75 -3.45 -16.86 -42.82
CA SER A 75 -2.10 -17.44 -42.70
C SER A 75 -1.31 -17.38 -44.01
N VAL A 76 0.00 -17.50 -43.90
CA VAL A 76 0.92 -17.70 -45.04
C VAL A 76 1.73 -18.97 -44.80
N ALA A 77 1.74 -19.85 -45.79
CA ALA A 77 2.57 -21.05 -45.80
C ALA A 77 3.67 -20.91 -46.87
N ALA A 78 4.86 -21.43 -46.56
CA ALA A 78 6.05 -21.34 -47.41
C ALA A 78 6.66 -22.73 -47.67
N TRP A 79 7.19 -22.93 -48.87
CA TRP A 79 7.85 -24.17 -49.29
C TRP A 79 8.87 -23.91 -50.40
N TRP A 80 9.78 -24.85 -50.65
CA TRP A 80 10.59 -24.85 -51.86
C TRP A 80 10.18 -25.99 -52.80
N SER A 81 10.37 -25.76 -54.09
CA SER A 81 9.92 -26.66 -55.16
C SER A 81 11.08 -27.08 -56.05
N GLU A 82 11.20 -28.39 -56.30
CA GLU A 82 12.07 -28.95 -57.33
C GLU A 82 11.42 -28.88 -58.73
N ALA A 83 10.12 -28.57 -58.79
CA ALA A 83 9.26 -28.77 -59.96
C ALA A 83 8.95 -27.53 -60.77
N GLN A 84 8.93 -26.37 -60.10
CA GLN A 84 8.47 -25.11 -60.68
C GLN A 84 9.64 -24.26 -61.18
N ASP A 85 10.61 -24.92 -61.81
CA ASP A 85 11.75 -24.32 -62.45
C ASP A 85 11.35 -23.80 -63.85
N ALA A 86 10.91 -22.54 -63.90
CA ALA A 86 10.47 -21.89 -65.13
C ALA A 86 11.59 -21.68 -66.17
N ASP A 87 12.86 -21.81 -65.77
CA ASP A 87 14.02 -21.59 -66.65
C ASP A 87 14.72 -22.90 -67.08
N GLY A 88 14.42 -24.02 -66.41
CA GLY A 88 14.84 -25.38 -66.78
C GLY A 88 16.29 -25.70 -66.43
N ASN A 89 16.88 -24.99 -65.48
CA ASN A 89 18.26 -25.16 -65.02
C ASN A 89 18.45 -26.26 -63.96
N GLY A 90 17.37 -26.86 -63.46
CA GLY A 90 17.37 -27.89 -62.42
C GLY A 90 17.49 -27.38 -61.00
N GLN A 91 17.23 -26.09 -60.76
CA GLN A 91 17.43 -25.42 -59.47
C GLN A 91 16.11 -25.17 -58.71
N HIS A 92 16.21 -25.25 -57.38
CA HIS A 92 15.07 -25.09 -56.48
C HIS A 92 14.63 -23.63 -56.34
N ASN A 93 13.31 -23.38 -56.26
CA ASN A 93 12.73 -22.04 -56.09
C ASN A 93 11.80 -21.98 -54.86
N ILE A 94 11.63 -20.79 -54.29
CA ILE A 94 10.85 -20.56 -53.06
C ILE A 94 9.44 -20.09 -53.40
N TYR A 95 8.45 -20.68 -52.76
CA TYR A 95 7.03 -20.39 -52.96
C TYR A 95 6.31 -20.11 -51.65
N VAL A 96 5.27 -19.27 -51.74
CA VAL A 96 4.34 -19.00 -50.65
C VAL A 96 2.90 -18.96 -51.13
N ARG A 97 1.96 -19.16 -50.20
CA ARG A 97 0.53 -18.96 -50.43
C ARG A 97 -0.14 -18.34 -49.23
N VAL A 98 -1.00 -17.35 -49.47
CA VAL A 98 -1.86 -16.76 -48.46
C VAL A 98 -3.18 -17.52 -48.41
N LEU A 99 -3.57 -17.93 -47.20
CA LEU A 99 -4.73 -18.74 -46.89
C LEU A 99 -5.68 -17.96 -45.96
N GLY A 100 -6.98 -18.19 -46.12
CA GLY A 100 -8.01 -17.65 -45.24
C GLY A 100 -8.17 -18.47 -43.96
N PRO A 101 -9.09 -18.08 -43.05
CA PRO A 101 -9.18 -18.64 -41.70
C PRO A 101 -9.54 -20.12 -41.61
N ILE A 102 -10.12 -20.67 -42.69
CA ILE A 102 -10.46 -22.09 -42.82
C ILE A 102 -9.57 -22.82 -43.84
N GLY A 103 -8.39 -22.28 -44.15
CA GLY A 103 -7.43 -22.88 -45.07
C GLY A 103 -7.71 -22.67 -46.55
N SER A 104 -8.77 -21.95 -46.93
CA SER A 104 -9.07 -21.64 -48.33
C SER A 104 -8.02 -20.69 -48.93
N PRO A 105 -7.45 -20.99 -50.12
CA PRO A 105 -6.44 -20.11 -50.71
C PRO A 105 -7.02 -18.75 -51.10
N LEU A 106 -6.43 -17.67 -50.59
CA LEU A 106 -6.75 -16.29 -50.97
C LEU A 106 -5.90 -15.80 -52.15
N THR A 107 -4.75 -16.45 -52.37
CA THR A 107 -3.87 -16.21 -53.52
C THR A 107 -3.63 -17.49 -54.31
N GLY A 108 -3.14 -17.34 -55.55
CA GLY A 108 -2.38 -18.41 -56.20
C GLY A 108 -1.05 -18.66 -55.49
N GLU A 109 -0.28 -19.63 -55.99
CA GLU A 109 1.12 -19.80 -55.56
C GLU A 109 1.95 -18.60 -56.02
N ILE A 110 2.75 -18.05 -55.12
CA ILE A 110 3.59 -16.87 -55.35
C ILE A 110 5.03 -17.32 -55.23
N ARG A 111 5.83 -17.14 -56.30
CA ARG A 111 7.28 -17.33 -56.20
C ARG A 111 7.89 -16.17 -55.41
N ALA A 112 8.56 -16.49 -54.31
CA ALA A 112 9.12 -15.49 -53.41
C ALA A 112 10.38 -14.86 -53.99
N ASN A 113 11.31 -15.65 -54.51
CA ASN A 113 12.56 -15.18 -55.08
C ASN A 113 12.41 -14.53 -56.46
N ALA A 114 13.15 -13.44 -56.68
CA ALA A 114 13.29 -12.79 -57.98
C ALA A 114 14.48 -13.36 -58.79
N ASP A 115 15.61 -13.58 -58.12
CA ASP A 115 16.77 -14.28 -58.67
C ASP A 115 16.48 -15.78 -58.73
N GLN A 116 16.75 -16.39 -59.88
CA GLN A 116 16.52 -17.81 -60.18
C GLN A 116 17.84 -18.55 -60.47
N THR A 117 18.98 -17.89 -60.24
CA THR A 117 20.29 -18.55 -60.34
C THR A 117 20.58 -19.32 -59.05
N GLY A 118 21.31 -20.42 -59.14
CA GLY A 118 21.63 -21.27 -58.00
C GLY A 118 20.44 -21.98 -57.37
N ASP A 119 20.72 -22.97 -56.51
CA ASP A 119 19.67 -23.65 -55.75
C ASP A 119 19.12 -22.75 -54.63
N GLN A 120 17.82 -22.79 -54.38
CA GLN A 120 17.20 -22.09 -53.25
C GLN A 120 16.34 -23.02 -52.40
N ASP A 121 16.67 -23.13 -51.12
CA ASP A 121 15.96 -23.97 -50.14
C ASP A 121 15.97 -23.34 -48.74
N GLU A 122 15.66 -24.13 -47.71
CA GLU A 122 15.72 -23.71 -46.29
C GLU A 122 14.87 -22.46 -46.02
N VAL A 123 13.61 -22.52 -46.48
CA VAL A 123 12.66 -21.40 -46.37
C VAL A 123 12.17 -21.18 -44.93
N ALA A 124 12.01 -19.92 -44.55
CA ALA A 124 11.23 -19.53 -43.39
C ALA A 124 10.36 -18.29 -43.69
N VAL A 125 9.25 -18.15 -42.98
CA VAL A 125 8.31 -17.03 -43.12
C VAL A 125 7.92 -16.45 -41.75
N GLY A 126 7.84 -15.13 -41.68
CA GLY A 126 7.31 -14.39 -40.52
C GLY A 126 6.30 -13.34 -40.97
N THR A 127 5.27 -13.11 -40.15
CA THR A 127 4.21 -12.13 -40.42
C THR A 127 4.15 -11.07 -39.33
N ALA A 128 3.75 -9.85 -39.69
CA ALA A 128 3.24 -8.87 -38.75
C ALA A 128 1.73 -9.08 -38.54
N SER A 129 1.16 -8.54 -37.45
CA SER A 129 -0.28 -8.59 -37.15
C SER A 129 -1.17 -8.04 -38.28
N THR A 130 -0.64 -7.13 -39.10
CA THR A 130 -1.32 -6.56 -40.28
C THR A 130 -1.35 -7.47 -41.50
N GLY A 131 -0.69 -8.64 -41.44
CA GLY A 131 -0.56 -9.62 -42.51
C GLY A 131 0.55 -9.33 -43.51
N ASN A 132 1.30 -8.23 -43.38
CA ASN A 132 2.56 -8.08 -44.13
C ASN A 132 3.54 -9.17 -43.68
N PHE A 133 4.28 -9.75 -44.62
CA PHE A 133 5.13 -10.90 -44.32
C PHE A 133 6.48 -10.82 -45.02
N VAL A 134 7.46 -11.49 -44.43
CA VAL A 134 8.83 -11.57 -44.96
C VAL A 134 9.20 -13.03 -45.09
N VAL A 135 9.75 -13.39 -46.25
CA VAL A 135 10.23 -14.73 -46.57
C VAL A 135 11.74 -14.69 -46.60
N THR A 136 12.41 -15.65 -45.96
CA THR A 136 13.86 -15.84 -46.00
C THR A 136 14.21 -17.23 -46.52
N TRP A 137 15.36 -17.37 -47.18
CA TRP A 137 15.83 -18.64 -47.75
C TRP A 137 17.36 -18.66 -47.89
N ALA A 138 17.92 -19.87 -48.03
CA ALA A 138 19.30 -20.07 -48.44
C ALA A 138 19.39 -20.06 -49.98
N HIS A 139 20.41 -19.40 -50.52
CA HIS A 139 20.67 -19.25 -51.95
C HIS A 139 22.08 -19.77 -52.25
N ARG A 140 22.19 -20.75 -53.14
CA ARG A 140 23.46 -21.38 -53.53
C ARG A 140 23.85 -20.99 -54.94
N PRO A 141 24.40 -19.78 -55.17
CA PRO A 141 24.74 -19.30 -56.51
C PRO A 141 25.80 -20.15 -57.22
N ASN A 142 26.57 -20.97 -56.48
CA ASN A 142 27.55 -21.91 -57.02
C ASN A 142 27.81 -23.06 -56.02
N ALA A 143 28.63 -24.04 -56.43
CA ALA A 143 28.91 -25.25 -55.63
C ALA A 143 29.75 -25.04 -54.36
N THR A 144 30.16 -23.80 -54.02
CA THR A 144 31.10 -23.51 -52.93
C THR A 144 30.64 -22.43 -51.96
N THR A 145 29.50 -21.77 -52.20
CA THR A 145 28.99 -20.68 -51.36
C THR A 145 27.49 -20.74 -51.25
N ASP A 146 26.98 -20.62 -50.03
CA ASP A 146 25.54 -20.55 -49.71
C ASP A 146 25.30 -19.23 -48.99
N GLU A 147 24.39 -18.39 -49.47
CA GLU A 147 24.09 -17.05 -48.96
C GLU A 147 22.65 -17.01 -48.41
N ILE A 148 22.34 -16.08 -47.51
CA ILE A 148 20.98 -15.91 -46.98
C ILE A 148 20.30 -14.74 -47.65
N TYR A 149 19.09 -14.95 -48.15
CA TYR A 149 18.27 -13.91 -48.78
C TYR A 149 16.93 -13.76 -48.10
N ALA A 150 16.36 -12.56 -48.20
CA ALA A 150 15.01 -12.27 -47.73
C ALA A 150 14.26 -11.34 -48.70
N ARG A 151 12.92 -11.38 -48.63
CA ARG A 151 12.06 -10.46 -49.38
C ARG A 151 10.78 -10.12 -48.63
N VAL A 152 10.40 -8.84 -48.68
CA VAL A 152 9.22 -8.30 -48.00
C VAL A 152 8.01 -8.31 -48.93
N PHE A 153 6.85 -8.72 -48.42
CA PHE A 153 5.57 -8.76 -49.12
C PHE A 153 4.49 -8.07 -48.29
N ASN A 154 3.48 -7.53 -48.97
CA ASN A 154 2.25 -7.10 -48.28
C ASN A 154 1.29 -8.29 -48.06
N SER A 155 0.21 -8.08 -47.32
CA SER A 155 -0.80 -9.12 -47.01
C SER A 155 -1.51 -9.74 -48.22
N ALA A 156 -1.47 -9.09 -49.39
CA ALA A 156 -1.96 -9.65 -50.64
C ALA A 156 -0.91 -10.48 -51.40
N GLY A 157 0.28 -10.66 -50.83
CA GLY A 157 1.41 -11.37 -51.44
C GLY A 157 2.14 -10.59 -52.54
N THR A 158 1.98 -9.27 -52.59
CA THR A 158 2.72 -8.42 -53.54
C THR A 158 4.09 -8.05 -52.96
N PRO A 159 5.21 -8.32 -53.66
CA PRO A 159 6.54 -7.98 -53.17
C PRO A 159 6.72 -6.46 -53.04
N GLN A 160 7.25 -6.02 -51.89
CA GLN A 160 7.58 -4.62 -51.58
C GLN A 160 9.06 -4.31 -51.81
N THR A 161 9.91 -5.34 -51.89
CA THR A 161 11.35 -5.22 -52.15
C THR A 161 11.79 -6.12 -53.31
N GLY A 162 13.02 -5.92 -53.78
CA GLY A 162 13.77 -6.98 -54.47
C GLY A 162 14.31 -8.01 -53.45
N ASP A 163 15.11 -8.94 -53.94
CA ASP A 163 15.80 -9.91 -53.09
C ASP A 163 16.91 -9.19 -52.29
N LEU A 164 16.86 -9.32 -50.97
CA LEU A 164 17.78 -8.69 -50.04
C LEU A 164 18.81 -9.72 -49.60
N GLN A 165 20.08 -9.54 -49.95
CA GLN A 165 21.15 -10.36 -49.38
C GLN A 165 21.31 -10.01 -47.89
N VAL A 166 20.99 -10.98 -47.04
CA VAL A 166 20.96 -10.83 -45.59
C VAL A 166 22.38 -10.85 -45.05
N ASN A 167 23.17 -11.84 -45.45
CA ASN A 167 24.56 -11.92 -45.04
C ASN A 167 25.44 -10.87 -45.74
N GLN A 168 26.50 -10.44 -45.08
CA GLN A 168 27.59 -9.60 -45.58
C GLN A 168 28.87 -10.41 -45.73
N THR A 169 29.07 -11.41 -44.89
CA THR A 169 30.16 -12.37 -45.03
C THR A 169 29.76 -13.41 -46.06
N SER A 170 30.51 -13.48 -47.16
CA SER A 170 30.23 -14.35 -48.31
C SER A 170 31.25 -15.50 -48.45
N SER A 171 32.14 -15.70 -47.48
CA SER A 171 33.01 -16.89 -47.43
C SER A 171 32.26 -18.04 -46.76
N GLY A 172 32.51 -19.26 -47.20
CA GLY A 172 31.92 -20.45 -46.59
C GLY A 172 30.44 -20.65 -46.89
N THR A 173 29.78 -21.39 -46.01
CA THR A 173 28.39 -21.82 -46.12
C THR A 173 27.54 -21.09 -45.08
N GLN A 174 26.60 -20.26 -45.52
CA GLN A 174 25.53 -19.73 -44.68
C GLN A 174 24.25 -20.55 -44.90
N ALA A 175 23.62 -21.03 -43.83
CA ALA A 175 22.50 -21.98 -43.90
C ALA A 175 21.46 -21.74 -42.79
N GLU A 176 20.34 -22.45 -42.89
CA GLU A 176 19.24 -22.52 -41.92
C GLU A 176 18.75 -21.15 -41.42
N PRO A 177 18.29 -20.26 -42.32
CA PRO A 177 17.79 -18.98 -41.88
C PRO A 177 16.46 -19.12 -41.14
N SER A 178 16.29 -18.29 -40.12
CA SER A 178 15.04 -18.10 -39.38
C SER A 178 14.73 -16.62 -39.25
N ILE A 179 13.43 -16.30 -39.20
CA ILE A 179 12.95 -14.92 -39.26
C ILE A 179 11.79 -14.70 -38.30
N THR A 180 11.73 -13.50 -37.75
CA THR A 180 10.54 -12.98 -37.06
C THR A 180 10.32 -11.52 -37.42
N VAL A 181 9.06 -11.09 -37.41
CA VAL A 181 8.62 -9.74 -37.77
C VAL A 181 7.91 -9.14 -36.57
N ALA A 182 8.43 -8.02 -36.07
CA ALA A 182 7.84 -7.28 -34.96
C ALA A 182 6.53 -6.57 -35.39
N PRO A 183 5.65 -6.18 -34.45
CA PRO A 183 4.37 -5.54 -34.79
C PRO A 183 4.49 -4.26 -35.63
N ASN A 184 5.59 -3.52 -35.48
CA ASN A 184 5.89 -2.33 -36.28
C ASN A 184 6.37 -2.64 -37.72
N GLY A 185 6.50 -3.92 -38.07
CA GLY A 185 6.98 -4.43 -39.36
C GLY A 185 8.49 -4.60 -39.45
N ASP A 186 9.28 -4.15 -38.47
CA ASP A 186 10.71 -4.41 -38.42
C ASP A 186 10.97 -5.91 -38.28
N PHE A 187 12.10 -6.41 -38.78
CA PHE A 187 12.37 -7.83 -38.74
C PHE A 187 13.83 -8.13 -38.46
N ILE A 188 14.09 -9.32 -37.94
CA ILE A 188 15.42 -9.87 -37.73
C ILE A 188 15.50 -11.22 -38.43
N VAL A 189 16.61 -11.44 -39.12
CA VAL A 189 16.97 -12.73 -39.71
C VAL A 189 18.16 -13.28 -38.95
N VAL A 190 18.11 -14.55 -38.57
CA VAL A 190 19.21 -15.29 -37.94
C VAL A 190 19.60 -16.48 -38.82
N TRP A 191 20.86 -16.88 -38.83
CA TRP A 191 21.37 -18.01 -39.63
C TRP A 191 22.64 -18.59 -39.01
N GLN A 192 23.02 -19.80 -39.43
CA GLN A 192 24.31 -20.41 -39.06
C GLN A 192 25.32 -20.21 -40.20
N GLY A 193 26.61 -20.09 -39.88
CA GLY A 193 27.66 -20.11 -40.89
C GLY A 193 28.97 -19.44 -40.48
N GLU A 194 29.71 -18.94 -41.47
CA GLU A 194 30.92 -18.14 -41.28
C GLU A 194 30.60 -16.65 -41.16
N GLY A 195 31.25 -15.95 -40.23
CA GLY A 195 31.09 -14.50 -40.05
C GLY A 195 32.12 -13.87 -39.12
N PRO A 196 31.95 -12.59 -38.74
CA PRO A 196 32.90 -11.91 -37.87
C PRO A 196 32.96 -12.56 -36.48
N GLY A 197 34.11 -13.17 -36.15
CA GLY A 197 34.39 -13.74 -34.83
C GLY A 197 34.18 -15.24 -34.71
N ASP A 198 33.57 -15.91 -35.69
CA ASP A 198 33.31 -17.35 -35.68
C ASP A 198 33.16 -17.92 -37.10
N THR A 199 33.61 -19.16 -37.33
CA THR A 199 33.46 -19.86 -38.63
C THR A 199 32.24 -20.79 -38.67
N ASP A 200 31.68 -21.14 -37.52
CA ASP A 200 30.55 -22.06 -37.40
C ASP A 200 29.54 -21.54 -36.36
N GLY A 201 29.32 -20.22 -36.38
CA GLY A 201 28.54 -19.48 -35.40
C GLY A 201 27.10 -19.20 -35.82
N VAL A 202 26.33 -18.63 -34.89
CA VAL A 202 24.99 -18.10 -35.12
C VAL A 202 25.08 -16.59 -35.31
N PHE A 203 24.57 -16.11 -36.43
CA PHE A 203 24.59 -14.70 -36.78
C PHE A 203 23.18 -14.13 -36.90
N ALA A 204 23.07 -12.82 -36.74
CA ALA A 204 21.82 -12.10 -36.89
C ALA A 204 22.00 -10.77 -37.64
N ARG A 205 20.94 -10.32 -38.31
CA ARG A 205 20.87 -8.98 -38.90
C ARG A 205 19.46 -8.42 -38.87
N ARG A 206 19.37 -7.15 -38.46
CA ARG A 206 18.11 -6.42 -38.24
C ARG A 206 17.80 -5.48 -39.39
N TYR A 207 16.51 -5.35 -39.69
CA TYR A 207 15.98 -4.54 -40.77
C TYR A 207 14.80 -3.69 -40.30
N ASN A 208 14.65 -2.51 -40.91
CA ASN A 208 13.40 -1.75 -40.86
C ASN A 208 12.33 -2.45 -41.71
N ALA A 209 11.06 -2.15 -41.47
CA ALA A 209 9.93 -2.67 -42.23
C ALA A 209 10.01 -2.53 -43.77
N ASN A 210 10.77 -1.55 -44.26
CA ASN A 210 11.00 -1.34 -45.70
C ASN A 210 12.18 -2.16 -46.28
N GLY A 211 12.79 -3.05 -45.49
CA GLY A 211 13.94 -3.86 -45.89
C GLY A 211 15.29 -3.15 -45.82
N THR A 212 15.38 -1.96 -45.23
CA THR A 212 16.67 -1.29 -45.01
C THR A 212 17.37 -1.85 -43.75
N PRO A 213 18.64 -2.28 -43.83
CA PRO A 213 19.34 -2.84 -42.66
C PRO A 213 19.60 -1.77 -41.61
N LYS A 214 19.33 -2.08 -40.33
CA LYS A 214 19.59 -1.19 -39.19
C LYS A 214 21.06 -1.24 -38.75
N ALA A 215 21.71 -2.38 -38.94
CA ALA A 215 23.09 -2.64 -38.55
C ALA A 215 23.76 -3.66 -39.49
N GLY A 216 25.06 -3.91 -39.26
CA GLY A 216 25.77 -5.03 -39.87
C GLY A 216 25.40 -6.38 -39.22
N GLU A 217 25.99 -7.46 -39.73
CA GLU A 217 25.87 -8.78 -39.09
C GLU A 217 26.49 -8.79 -37.70
N VAL A 218 25.85 -9.48 -36.76
CA VAL A 218 26.35 -9.65 -35.39
C VAL A 218 26.40 -11.13 -35.02
N LEU A 219 27.47 -11.54 -34.33
CA LEU A 219 27.61 -12.88 -33.75
C LEU A 219 26.75 -12.97 -32.48
N VAL A 220 25.79 -13.90 -32.47
CA VAL A 220 24.82 -14.09 -31.39
C VAL A 220 25.40 -14.97 -30.29
N ASN A 221 26.00 -16.11 -30.65
CA ASN A 221 26.66 -16.99 -29.70
C ASN A 221 27.90 -16.32 -29.10
N SER A 222 28.24 -16.73 -27.89
CA SER A 222 29.46 -16.32 -27.19
C SER A 222 30.50 -17.43 -27.14
N THR A 223 30.06 -18.70 -27.21
CA THR A 223 30.94 -19.86 -27.34
C THR A 223 31.23 -20.13 -28.80
N THR A 224 32.49 -20.01 -29.20
CA THR A 224 32.95 -20.22 -30.59
C THR A 224 33.60 -21.57 -30.88
N PRO A 225 34.05 -22.39 -29.90
CA PRO A 225 34.46 -23.75 -30.20
C PRO A 225 33.27 -24.67 -30.55
N GLY A 226 33.41 -25.41 -31.66
CA GLY A 226 32.39 -26.36 -32.11
C GLY A 226 31.33 -25.70 -32.98
N VAL A 227 30.40 -26.51 -33.50
CA VAL A 227 29.34 -26.04 -34.39
C VAL A 227 28.16 -25.53 -33.56
N GLN A 228 27.65 -24.35 -33.91
CA GLN A 228 26.38 -23.81 -33.42
C GLN A 228 25.38 -23.84 -34.58
N ALA A 229 24.29 -24.59 -34.44
CA ALA A 229 23.43 -24.96 -35.56
C ALA A 229 21.93 -24.74 -35.30
N ASN A 230 21.15 -24.72 -36.40
CA ASN A 230 19.70 -24.60 -36.45
C ASN A 230 19.12 -23.42 -35.62
N PRO A 231 19.55 -22.17 -35.87
CA PRO A 231 19.07 -21.04 -35.09
C PRO A 231 17.60 -20.73 -35.39
N VAL A 232 16.83 -20.43 -34.34
CA VAL A 232 15.42 -20.03 -34.42
C VAL A 232 15.20 -18.75 -33.62
N VAL A 233 14.35 -17.85 -34.10
CA VAL A 233 14.10 -16.55 -33.46
C VAL A 233 12.61 -16.29 -33.23
N ALA A 234 12.28 -15.64 -32.11
CA ALA A 234 10.94 -15.12 -31.80
C ALA A 234 11.04 -13.67 -31.30
N THR A 235 9.93 -12.91 -31.36
CA THR A 235 9.84 -11.50 -30.94
C THR A 235 8.63 -11.26 -30.06
N ASP A 236 8.74 -10.33 -29.11
CA ASP A 236 7.62 -9.81 -28.32
C ASP A 236 6.96 -8.57 -28.96
N SER A 237 5.92 -8.05 -28.33
CA SER A 237 5.16 -6.88 -28.80
C SER A 237 5.97 -5.58 -28.81
N THR A 238 6.99 -5.48 -27.97
CA THR A 238 7.89 -4.32 -27.85
C THR A 238 9.11 -4.42 -28.77
N GLY A 239 9.24 -5.53 -29.50
CA GLY A 239 10.29 -5.79 -30.47
C GLY A 239 11.59 -6.32 -29.86
N ASN A 240 11.57 -6.94 -28.68
CA ASN A 240 12.72 -7.72 -28.19
C ASN A 240 12.67 -9.14 -28.74
N PHE A 241 13.82 -9.80 -28.77
CA PHE A 241 14.00 -11.08 -29.44
C PHE A 241 14.63 -12.12 -28.53
N ILE A 242 14.29 -13.39 -28.74
CA ILE A 242 15.04 -14.55 -28.26
C ILE A 242 15.55 -15.32 -29.47
N VAL A 243 16.83 -15.69 -29.46
CA VAL A 243 17.42 -16.61 -30.45
C VAL A 243 17.81 -17.90 -29.74
N THR A 244 17.42 -19.05 -30.27
CA THR A 244 17.79 -20.38 -29.78
C THR A 244 18.54 -21.18 -30.84
N TRP A 245 19.45 -22.07 -30.45
CA TRP A 245 20.21 -22.92 -31.37
C TRP A 245 20.65 -24.22 -30.67
N ASP A 246 21.04 -25.25 -31.43
CA ASP A 246 21.67 -26.45 -30.90
C ASP A 246 23.20 -26.40 -31.06
N GLY A 247 23.96 -26.91 -30.08
CA GLY A 247 25.42 -26.84 -30.13
C GLY A 247 26.14 -27.38 -28.90
N SER A 248 27.46 -27.20 -28.86
CA SER A 248 28.30 -27.47 -27.69
C SER A 248 28.63 -26.16 -26.97
N GLY A 249 27.65 -25.60 -26.26
CA GLY A 249 27.79 -24.31 -25.57
C GLY A 249 28.45 -24.39 -24.19
N VAL A 250 28.24 -23.35 -23.36
CA VAL A 250 28.74 -23.23 -21.98
C VAL A 250 28.31 -24.40 -21.08
N GLY A 251 29.25 -24.95 -20.30
CA GLY A 251 28.96 -25.97 -19.27
C GLY A 251 29.46 -27.39 -19.58
N GLY A 252 30.05 -27.63 -20.75
CA GLY A 252 30.65 -28.93 -21.09
C GLY A 252 29.68 -29.98 -21.63
N GLU A 253 28.46 -29.58 -22.00
CA GLU A 253 27.51 -30.44 -22.71
C GLU A 253 27.98 -30.70 -24.15
N ALA A 254 27.86 -31.94 -24.61
CA ALA A 254 28.31 -32.33 -25.94
C ALA A 254 27.33 -31.88 -27.07
N ALA A 255 26.03 -31.73 -26.77
CA ALA A 255 24.99 -31.26 -27.70
C ALA A 255 23.69 -30.87 -26.95
N GLY A 256 23.51 -29.58 -26.64
CA GLY A 256 22.34 -29.02 -25.94
C GLY A 256 21.65 -27.90 -26.74
N ILE A 257 20.53 -27.40 -26.24
CA ILE A 257 19.81 -26.23 -26.76
C ILE A 257 20.22 -24.99 -25.95
N PHE A 258 20.70 -23.97 -26.63
CA PHE A 258 21.15 -22.71 -26.04
C PHE A 258 20.27 -21.57 -26.53
N GLY A 259 20.26 -20.47 -25.77
CA GLY A 259 19.57 -19.25 -26.15
C GLY A 259 20.27 -17.98 -25.70
N ARG A 260 19.90 -16.86 -26.34
CA ARG A 260 20.33 -15.52 -25.96
C ARG A 260 19.31 -14.47 -26.35
N ARG A 261 19.02 -13.53 -25.45
CA ARG A 261 18.03 -12.46 -25.68
C ARG A 261 18.68 -11.19 -26.21
N ILE A 262 17.97 -10.51 -27.11
CA ILE A 262 18.37 -9.29 -27.80
C ILE A 262 17.28 -8.23 -27.58
N ASN A 263 17.65 -7.03 -27.14
CA ASN A 263 16.74 -5.90 -27.01
C ASN A 263 16.25 -5.38 -28.38
N SER A 264 15.16 -4.62 -28.36
CA SER A 264 14.64 -3.92 -29.54
C SER A 264 15.58 -2.87 -30.14
N ASP A 265 16.64 -2.45 -29.43
CA ASP A 265 17.72 -1.63 -29.98
C ASP A 265 18.87 -2.44 -30.61
N GLY A 266 18.86 -3.77 -30.44
CA GLY A 266 19.86 -4.69 -30.95
C GLY A 266 20.99 -5.02 -29.96
N THR A 267 20.96 -4.48 -28.74
CA THR A 267 21.90 -4.84 -27.69
C THR A 267 21.57 -6.22 -27.09
N PHE A 268 22.58 -7.00 -26.72
CA PHE A 268 22.35 -8.27 -26.02
C PHE A 268 21.93 -7.99 -24.58
N ARG A 269 20.81 -8.59 -24.14
CA ARG A 269 20.38 -8.55 -22.73
C ARG A 269 21.29 -9.40 -21.85
N ASP A 270 21.71 -10.54 -22.39
CA ASP A 270 22.54 -11.50 -21.68
C ASP A 270 24.01 -11.34 -22.04
N ALA A 271 24.89 -11.36 -21.03
CA ALA A 271 26.34 -11.26 -21.23
C ALA A 271 26.89 -12.44 -22.06
N THR A 272 26.35 -13.64 -21.84
CA THR A 272 26.66 -14.87 -22.57
C THR A 272 25.36 -15.61 -22.92
N GLU A 273 25.44 -16.63 -23.77
CA GLU A 273 24.34 -17.58 -23.96
C GLU A 273 24.00 -18.36 -22.67
N PHE A 274 22.79 -18.91 -22.60
CA PHE A 274 22.32 -19.76 -21.50
C PHE A 274 21.72 -21.07 -22.02
N LEU A 275 21.77 -22.13 -21.20
CA LEU A 275 21.22 -23.44 -21.54
C LEU A 275 19.70 -23.44 -21.37
N ILE A 276 18.97 -23.84 -22.40
CA ILE A 276 17.50 -23.95 -22.41
C ILE A 276 17.06 -25.26 -21.76
N ASN A 277 17.58 -26.39 -22.26
CA ASN A 277 17.27 -27.70 -21.74
C ASN A 277 17.85 -27.91 -20.33
N THR A 278 17.32 -28.90 -19.62
CA THR A 278 17.94 -29.44 -18.42
C THR A 278 19.19 -30.20 -18.81
N ALA A 279 20.24 -30.04 -18.00
CA ALA A 279 21.54 -30.61 -18.30
C ALA A 279 21.46 -32.14 -18.52
N SER A 280 22.01 -32.61 -19.64
CA SER A 280 21.87 -33.98 -20.12
C SER A 280 23.13 -34.50 -20.80
N ALA A 281 23.39 -35.79 -20.61
CA ALA A 281 24.43 -36.51 -21.37
C ALA A 281 23.96 -36.92 -22.78
N LEU A 282 22.70 -36.65 -23.12
CA LEU A 282 22.05 -37.03 -24.38
C LEU A 282 21.90 -35.83 -25.31
N THR A 283 21.96 -36.07 -26.61
CA THR A 283 21.78 -35.04 -27.65
C THR A 283 20.39 -34.42 -27.59
N GLN A 284 20.36 -33.09 -27.65
CA GLN A 284 19.17 -32.28 -27.94
C GLN A 284 19.36 -31.60 -29.30
N ASP A 285 18.34 -31.60 -30.17
CA ASP A 285 18.39 -30.90 -31.46
C ASP A 285 17.01 -30.42 -31.94
N HIS A 286 16.98 -29.66 -33.04
CA HIS A 286 15.75 -29.16 -33.67
C HIS A 286 14.86 -28.34 -32.72
N SER A 287 15.41 -27.27 -32.15
CA SER A 287 14.61 -26.35 -31.34
C SER A 287 13.56 -25.61 -32.18
N SER A 288 12.48 -25.19 -31.53
CA SER A 288 11.47 -24.26 -32.04
C SER A 288 11.09 -23.32 -30.91
N VAL A 289 11.06 -22.01 -31.19
CA VAL A 289 10.70 -21.00 -30.19
C VAL A 289 9.54 -20.12 -30.66
N SER A 290 8.64 -19.80 -29.75
CA SER A 290 7.60 -18.76 -29.90
C SER A 290 7.53 -17.91 -28.63
N MET A 291 7.08 -16.66 -28.76
CA MET A 291 7.04 -15.66 -27.71
C MET A 291 5.70 -14.92 -27.77
N ASP A 292 5.14 -14.57 -26.62
CA ASP A 292 3.88 -13.81 -26.51
C ASP A 292 4.11 -12.29 -26.53
N ALA A 293 3.05 -11.52 -26.22
CA ALA A 293 3.12 -10.07 -26.24
C ALA A 293 3.94 -9.49 -25.08
N ASP A 294 3.97 -10.16 -23.93
CA ASP A 294 4.62 -9.70 -22.69
C ASP A 294 6.09 -10.15 -22.61
N GLY A 295 6.48 -11.11 -23.45
CA GLY A 295 7.84 -11.62 -23.60
C GLY A 295 8.06 -12.98 -22.95
N ASP A 296 7.00 -13.67 -22.50
CA ASP A 296 7.08 -15.08 -22.15
C ASP A 296 7.36 -15.87 -23.44
N PHE A 297 8.17 -16.92 -23.35
CA PHE A 297 8.52 -17.72 -24.52
C PHE A 297 8.60 -19.21 -24.23
N ILE A 298 8.10 -19.99 -25.19
CA ILE A 298 8.13 -21.45 -25.17
C ILE A 298 9.20 -21.95 -26.14
N VAL A 299 10.08 -22.82 -25.66
CA VAL A 299 11.03 -23.55 -26.52
C VAL A 299 10.69 -25.03 -26.50
N ALA A 300 10.55 -25.66 -27.66
CA ALA A 300 10.36 -27.10 -27.83
C ALA A 300 11.51 -27.71 -28.64
N TRP A 301 11.98 -28.91 -28.31
CA TRP A 301 13.11 -29.56 -28.98
C TRP A 301 12.99 -31.10 -29.00
N THR A 302 13.81 -31.75 -29.83
CA THR A 302 13.91 -33.21 -29.88
C THR A 302 14.97 -33.71 -28.91
N HIS A 303 14.60 -34.67 -28.07
CA HIS A 303 15.46 -35.33 -27.10
C HIS A 303 15.82 -36.75 -27.56
N HIS A 304 17.10 -37.09 -27.63
CA HIS A 304 17.58 -38.40 -28.15
C HIS A 304 17.79 -39.43 -27.03
N GLY A 305 16.68 -39.91 -26.48
CA GLY A 305 16.64 -41.01 -25.52
C GLY A 305 16.70 -42.40 -26.17
N ALA A 306 16.22 -43.43 -25.46
CA ALA A 306 16.08 -44.79 -26.02
C ALA A 306 15.15 -44.84 -27.24
N SER A 307 14.18 -43.93 -27.28
CA SER A 307 13.45 -43.48 -28.46
C SER A 307 13.46 -41.95 -28.44
N LYS A 308 13.42 -41.30 -29.60
CA LYS A 308 13.30 -39.84 -29.63
C LYS A 308 11.99 -39.40 -29.01
N THR A 309 12.01 -38.31 -28.26
CA THR A 309 10.82 -37.67 -27.71
C THR A 309 10.89 -36.15 -27.91
N VAL A 310 9.77 -35.45 -27.70
CA VAL A 310 9.70 -33.99 -27.76
C VAL A 310 9.58 -33.42 -26.35
N HIS A 311 10.49 -32.52 -26.02
CA HIS A 311 10.51 -31.80 -24.75
C HIS A 311 10.22 -30.32 -25.00
N ALA A 312 9.71 -29.63 -24.00
CA ALA A 312 9.51 -28.20 -24.05
C ALA A 312 9.70 -27.55 -22.68
N LYS A 313 9.91 -26.23 -22.67
CA LYS A 313 10.08 -25.42 -21.46
C LYS A 313 9.65 -23.99 -21.71
N LEU A 314 8.77 -23.50 -20.83
CA LEU A 314 8.28 -22.13 -20.80
C LEU A 314 9.21 -21.26 -19.95
N PHE A 315 9.42 -20.02 -20.37
CA PHE A 315 10.22 -19.02 -19.68
C PHE A 315 9.46 -17.70 -19.64
N ASP A 316 9.56 -16.98 -18.52
CA ASP A 316 9.16 -15.57 -18.45
C ASP A 316 10.26 -14.64 -19.00
N PRO A 317 10.01 -13.31 -19.14
CA PRO A 317 11.01 -12.33 -19.53
C PRO A 317 12.23 -12.24 -18.62
N LEU A 318 12.20 -12.80 -17.40
CA LEU A 318 13.29 -12.83 -16.42
C LEU A 318 14.01 -14.20 -16.37
N LEU A 319 13.62 -15.15 -17.24
CA LEU A 319 14.08 -16.55 -17.31
C LEU A 319 13.60 -17.44 -16.15
N ALA A 320 12.61 -17.04 -15.37
CA ALA A 320 11.90 -17.94 -14.47
C ALA A 320 11.11 -18.98 -15.28
N THR A 321 10.95 -20.18 -14.75
CA THR A 321 10.40 -21.32 -15.50
C THR A 321 9.69 -22.31 -14.57
N PRO A 322 8.54 -22.88 -14.98
CA PRO A 322 7.88 -23.96 -14.25
C PRO A 322 8.61 -25.32 -14.39
N GLY A 323 9.66 -25.38 -15.23
CA GLY A 323 10.45 -26.58 -15.48
C GLY A 323 10.28 -27.14 -16.90
N GLU A 324 11.12 -28.12 -17.23
CA GLU A 324 11.06 -28.86 -18.49
C GLU A 324 10.00 -29.97 -18.43
N PHE A 325 9.23 -30.14 -19.50
CA PHE A 325 8.19 -31.16 -19.60
C PHE A 325 8.23 -31.89 -20.96
N VAL A 326 7.67 -33.12 -20.96
CA VAL A 326 7.53 -33.95 -22.16
C VAL A 326 6.20 -33.61 -22.84
N VAL A 327 6.22 -33.32 -24.13
CA VAL A 327 5.02 -32.92 -24.88
C VAL A 327 4.10 -34.12 -25.17
N PRO A 328 4.59 -35.22 -25.78
CA PRO A 328 3.73 -36.36 -26.10
C PRO A 328 3.33 -37.13 -24.84
N THR A 329 2.08 -37.57 -24.78
CA THR A 329 1.58 -38.45 -23.71
C THR A 329 1.90 -39.92 -23.96
N THR A 330 2.12 -40.28 -25.22
CA THR A 330 2.48 -41.65 -25.62
C THR A 330 3.99 -41.86 -25.53
N GLY A 331 4.39 -43.00 -24.95
CA GLY A 331 5.80 -43.37 -24.82
C GLY A 331 6.14 -44.64 -25.59
N GLY A 332 7.43 -44.84 -25.88
CA GLY A 332 7.94 -46.05 -26.54
C GLY A 332 7.81 -46.08 -28.07
N ILE A 333 7.46 -44.95 -28.68
CA ILE A 333 7.53 -44.70 -30.11
C ILE A 333 8.41 -43.48 -30.38
N GLU A 334 8.80 -43.27 -31.63
CA GLU A 334 9.68 -42.15 -32.00
C GLU A 334 8.88 -40.85 -32.18
N HIS A 335 9.20 -39.80 -31.44
CA HIS A 335 8.69 -38.43 -31.64
C HIS A 335 9.83 -37.45 -31.92
N SER A 336 9.67 -36.55 -32.89
CA SER A 336 10.73 -35.61 -33.27
C SER A 336 10.21 -34.40 -34.03
N ARG A 337 11.11 -33.44 -34.30
CA ARG A 337 10.87 -32.21 -35.09
C ARG A 337 9.65 -31.41 -34.63
N PRO A 338 9.70 -30.86 -33.41
CA PRO A 338 8.62 -30.02 -32.93
C PRO A 338 8.51 -28.72 -33.72
N SER A 339 7.34 -28.10 -33.60
CA SER A 339 7.09 -26.70 -33.91
C SER A 339 6.17 -26.16 -32.82
N ALA A 340 6.49 -24.98 -32.30
CA ALA A 340 5.69 -24.29 -31.28
C ALA A 340 5.20 -22.94 -31.82
N SER A 341 3.97 -22.57 -31.48
CA SER A 341 3.39 -21.25 -31.76
C SER A 341 2.55 -20.80 -30.57
N MET A 342 2.67 -19.54 -30.19
CA MET A 342 2.07 -18.95 -28.99
C MET A 342 1.23 -17.74 -29.38
N ALA A 343 0.08 -17.58 -28.73
CA ALA A 343 -0.84 -16.45 -28.88
C ALA A 343 -0.36 -15.27 -28.03
N ALA A 344 -0.94 -14.09 -28.24
CA ALA A 344 -0.56 -12.88 -27.50
C ALA A 344 -0.80 -13.00 -25.98
N ALA A 345 -1.74 -13.86 -25.57
CA ALA A 345 -2.11 -14.10 -24.17
C ALA A 345 -1.33 -15.24 -23.49
N GLY A 346 -0.33 -15.82 -24.16
CA GLY A 346 0.52 -16.89 -23.60
C GLY A 346 0.02 -18.32 -23.84
N ASP A 347 -1.21 -18.53 -24.32
CA ASP A 347 -1.68 -19.85 -24.79
C ASP A 347 -0.84 -20.33 -25.98
N PHE A 348 -0.55 -21.64 -26.06
CA PHE A 348 0.31 -22.15 -27.13
C PHE A 348 -0.03 -23.56 -27.60
N SER A 349 0.36 -23.84 -28.85
CA SER A 349 0.25 -25.17 -29.45
C SER A 349 1.65 -25.68 -29.81
N VAL A 350 1.90 -26.97 -29.56
CA VAL A 350 3.10 -27.67 -30.00
C VAL A 350 2.69 -28.80 -30.95
N SER A 351 3.25 -28.82 -32.16
CA SER A 351 3.09 -29.91 -33.13
C SER A 351 4.38 -30.70 -33.31
N TRP A 352 4.27 -31.99 -33.62
CA TRP A 352 5.42 -32.88 -33.83
C TRP A 352 5.09 -34.06 -34.75
N GLN A 353 6.12 -34.75 -35.26
CA GLN A 353 5.94 -36.00 -36.00
C GLN A 353 6.18 -37.21 -35.10
N SER A 354 5.37 -38.27 -35.26
CA SER A 354 5.47 -39.52 -34.49
C SER A 354 5.50 -40.77 -35.38
N SER A 355 6.23 -41.83 -35.02
CA SER A 355 6.28 -43.10 -35.76
C SER A 355 6.27 -44.35 -34.86
N PRO A 356 5.25 -45.22 -34.96
CA PRO A 356 4.02 -45.06 -35.74
C PRO A 356 3.11 -44.00 -35.10
N GLY A 357 2.77 -42.93 -35.82
CA GLY A 357 1.93 -41.84 -35.31
C GLY A 357 0.45 -41.96 -35.68
N ASP A 358 0.15 -42.56 -36.83
CA ASP A 358 -1.17 -42.62 -37.45
C ASP A 358 -1.47 -44.02 -38.06
N ALA A 359 -0.77 -45.04 -37.56
CA ALA A 359 -0.80 -46.45 -37.97
C ALA A 359 -0.04 -46.83 -39.27
N ASP A 360 0.49 -45.91 -40.08
CA ASP A 360 1.36 -46.24 -41.23
C ASP A 360 2.45 -45.18 -41.49
N GLY A 361 3.59 -45.35 -40.80
CA GLY A 361 4.75 -44.47 -40.96
C GLY A 361 4.77 -43.30 -39.97
N TRP A 362 5.23 -42.13 -40.43
CA TRP A 362 5.26 -40.91 -39.61
C TRP A 362 3.91 -40.20 -39.72
N GLY A 363 3.27 -39.89 -38.60
CA GLY A 363 2.05 -39.08 -38.53
C GLY A 363 2.31 -37.72 -37.87
N VAL A 364 1.39 -36.77 -38.05
CA VAL A 364 1.47 -35.39 -37.52
C VAL A 364 0.52 -35.23 -36.35
N LEU A 365 1.07 -34.78 -35.23
CA LEU A 365 0.32 -34.56 -33.99
C LEU A 365 0.43 -33.11 -33.52
N VAL A 366 -0.54 -32.69 -32.72
CA VAL A 366 -0.54 -31.40 -32.02
C VAL A 366 -1.09 -31.57 -30.61
N ARG A 367 -0.66 -30.68 -29.71
CA ARG A 367 -1.21 -30.52 -28.38
C ARG A 367 -1.27 -29.05 -28.00
N ASP A 368 -2.36 -28.67 -27.35
CA ASP A 368 -2.62 -27.33 -26.88
C ASP A 368 -2.30 -27.21 -25.39
N TYR A 369 -1.85 -26.03 -25.00
CA TYR A 369 -1.53 -25.66 -23.64
C TYR A 369 -2.13 -24.30 -23.36
N ALA A 370 -2.75 -24.15 -22.19
CA ALA A 370 -3.05 -22.83 -21.69
C ALA A 370 -1.76 -22.14 -21.23
N ALA A 371 -1.83 -20.81 -21.04
CA ALA A 371 -0.78 -20.03 -20.39
C ALA A 371 -0.26 -20.73 -19.11
N GLY A 372 1.03 -20.59 -18.83
CA GLY A 372 1.70 -21.32 -17.74
C GLY A 372 2.08 -22.78 -18.04
N ALA A 373 1.96 -23.22 -19.30
CA ALA A 373 2.26 -24.58 -19.75
C ALA A 373 1.35 -25.68 -19.16
N ILE A 374 0.08 -25.33 -18.95
CA ILE A 374 -0.95 -26.27 -18.49
C ILE A 374 -1.46 -27.08 -19.70
N PRO A 375 -1.21 -28.41 -19.76
CA PRO A 375 -1.62 -29.21 -20.91
C PRO A 375 -3.14 -29.31 -21.00
N LEU A 376 -3.68 -29.05 -22.19
CA LEU A 376 -5.08 -29.26 -22.50
C LEU A 376 -5.22 -30.58 -23.27
N GLY A 377 -6.26 -31.36 -22.92
CA GLY A 377 -6.66 -32.54 -23.66
C GLY A 377 -5.58 -33.60 -23.88
N SER A 378 -5.78 -34.37 -24.95
CA SER A 378 -4.90 -35.46 -25.40
C SER A 378 -4.21 -35.12 -26.71
N ASP A 379 -3.08 -35.76 -27.00
CA ASP A 379 -2.38 -35.63 -28.29
C ASP A 379 -3.36 -35.87 -29.46
N LEU A 380 -3.57 -34.85 -30.29
CA LEU A 380 -4.45 -34.93 -31.45
C LEU A 380 -3.65 -35.33 -32.68
N VAL A 381 -4.07 -36.41 -33.36
CA VAL A 381 -3.58 -36.74 -34.71
C VAL A 381 -4.24 -35.81 -35.73
N VAL A 382 -3.43 -34.94 -36.33
CA VAL A 382 -3.91 -33.85 -37.20
C VAL A 382 -4.25 -34.34 -38.59
N ASN A 383 -3.43 -35.21 -39.17
CA ASN A 383 -3.67 -35.74 -40.50
C ASN A 383 -4.79 -36.79 -40.49
N ILE A 384 -5.70 -36.72 -41.47
CA ILE A 384 -6.75 -37.74 -41.66
C ILE A 384 -6.32 -38.79 -42.67
N SER A 385 -5.44 -38.42 -43.62
CA SER A 385 -4.82 -39.35 -44.55
C SER A 385 -3.62 -40.01 -43.90
N THR A 386 -3.71 -41.31 -43.62
CA THR A 386 -2.66 -42.06 -42.92
C THR A 386 -1.76 -42.88 -43.83
N ALA A 387 -1.98 -42.85 -45.15
CA ALA A 387 -1.18 -43.64 -46.09
C ALA A 387 0.19 -43.00 -46.31
N SER A 388 1.28 -43.76 -46.10
CA SER A 388 2.67 -43.30 -46.19
C SER A 388 3.02 -42.17 -45.20
N ALA A 389 4.30 -41.77 -45.15
CA ALA A 389 4.79 -40.87 -44.11
C ALA A 389 4.46 -39.38 -44.34
N GLN A 390 3.92 -38.73 -43.31
CA GLN A 390 3.70 -37.29 -43.13
C GLN A 390 4.75 -36.74 -42.15
N LYS A 391 5.45 -35.66 -42.52
CA LYS A 391 6.66 -35.22 -41.80
C LYS A 391 6.76 -33.71 -41.68
N ARG A 392 7.64 -33.29 -40.76
CA ARG A 392 8.07 -31.90 -40.54
C ARG A 392 6.93 -30.90 -40.32
N PRO A 393 6.01 -31.17 -39.37
CA PRO A 393 4.89 -30.27 -39.13
C PRO A 393 5.38 -28.91 -38.64
N GLY A 394 4.73 -27.85 -39.11
CA GLY A 394 4.78 -26.53 -38.52
C GLY A 394 3.40 -26.12 -38.04
N VAL A 395 3.33 -25.47 -36.88
CA VAL A 395 2.08 -24.92 -36.35
C VAL A 395 2.15 -23.41 -36.37
N GLY A 396 1.06 -22.77 -36.79
CA GLY A 396 0.80 -21.36 -36.62
C GLY A 396 -0.44 -21.20 -35.75
N LEU A 397 -0.40 -20.24 -34.84
CA LEU A 397 -1.52 -19.85 -33.97
C LEU A 397 -1.82 -18.38 -34.24
N SER A 398 -3.09 -18.01 -34.36
CA SER A 398 -3.48 -16.62 -34.51
C SER A 398 -3.16 -15.83 -33.22
N PRO A 399 -2.80 -14.54 -33.31
CA PRO A 399 -2.45 -13.75 -32.12
C PRO A 399 -3.57 -13.70 -31.07
N ASP A 400 -4.84 -13.80 -31.49
CA ASP A 400 -6.02 -13.86 -30.62
C ASP A 400 -6.30 -15.26 -30.05
N GLY A 401 -5.51 -16.28 -30.38
CA GLY A 401 -5.67 -17.66 -29.90
C GLY A 401 -6.87 -18.42 -30.49
N ASN A 402 -7.70 -17.79 -31.32
CA ASN A 402 -8.98 -18.36 -31.75
C ASN A 402 -8.87 -19.42 -32.85
N SER A 403 -7.72 -19.52 -33.51
CA SER A 403 -7.53 -20.44 -34.65
C SER A 403 -6.07 -20.86 -34.77
N SER A 404 -5.85 -22.13 -35.11
CA SER A 404 -4.53 -22.63 -35.46
C SER A 404 -4.53 -23.33 -36.82
N ILE A 405 -3.37 -23.38 -37.45
CA ILE A 405 -3.10 -24.14 -38.66
C ILE A 405 -1.86 -25.00 -38.44
N VAL A 406 -1.92 -26.27 -38.86
CA VAL A 406 -0.77 -27.15 -38.92
C VAL A 406 -0.48 -27.48 -40.39
N VAL A 407 0.78 -27.34 -40.81
CA VAL A 407 1.25 -27.55 -42.18
C VAL A 407 2.34 -28.63 -42.18
N TRP A 408 2.29 -29.57 -43.12
CA TRP A 408 3.26 -30.69 -43.18
C TRP A 408 3.57 -31.16 -44.60
N GLU A 409 4.61 -31.98 -44.73
CA GLU A 409 5.01 -32.68 -45.96
C GLU A 409 4.34 -34.05 -46.02
N GLY A 410 3.75 -34.43 -47.15
CA GLY A 410 3.12 -35.74 -47.36
C GLY A 410 3.64 -36.49 -48.57
N ASN A 411 3.78 -37.82 -48.48
CA ASN A 411 4.17 -38.72 -49.59
C ASN A 411 2.98 -39.55 -50.10
N GLY A 412 2.78 -39.68 -51.43
CA GLY A 412 1.92 -40.72 -52.01
C GLY A 412 0.41 -40.42 -52.02
N THR A 413 -0.40 -41.40 -52.47
CA THR A 413 -1.82 -41.28 -52.86
C THR A 413 -2.78 -40.95 -51.70
N GLN A 414 -2.62 -39.80 -51.06
CA GLN A 414 -3.67 -39.17 -50.26
C GLN A 414 -4.86 -38.91 -51.20
N THR A 415 -6.05 -39.36 -50.81
CA THR A 415 -7.21 -39.55 -51.70
C THR A 415 -7.51 -38.31 -52.57
N GLY A 416 -7.19 -38.40 -53.86
CA GLY A 416 -7.39 -37.31 -54.85
C GLY A 416 -6.10 -36.86 -55.57
N HIS A 417 -4.92 -37.26 -55.10
CA HIS A 417 -3.62 -36.77 -55.59
C HIS A 417 -2.68 -37.93 -55.98
N VAL A 418 -1.92 -37.78 -57.06
CA VAL A 418 -1.25 -38.89 -57.82
C VAL A 418 0.28 -38.82 -57.86
N ASP A 419 0.94 -38.03 -57.00
CA ASP A 419 2.37 -37.69 -57.11
C ASP A 419 3.23 -37.95 -55.85
N ASN A 420 4.56 -37.87 -56.06
CA ASN A 420 5.62 -37.93 -55.04
C ASN A 420 5.78 -36.55 -54.39
N GLN A 421 5.47 -36.41 -53.10
CA GLN A 421 5.79 -35.27 -52.20
C GLN A 421 5.04 -33.94 -52.44
N GLY A 422 4.08 -33.60 -51.56
CA GLY A 422 3.32 -32.34 -51.56
C GLY A 422 3.20 -31.68 -50.17
N VAL A 423 2.65 -30.46 -50.14
CA VAL A 423 2.46 -29.64 -48.93
C VAL A 423 0.98 -29.60 -48.55
N PHE A 424 0.68 -29.96 -47.31
CA PHE A 424 -0.68 -30.12 -46.81
C PHE A 424 -0.90 -29.32 -45.55
N GLY A 425 -2.16 -28.99 -45.25
CA GLY A 425 -2.52 -28.29 -44.03
C GLY A 425 -3.90 -28.67 -43.51
N ARG A 426 -4.13 -28.32 -42.24
CA ARG A 426 -5.43 -28.41 -41.57
C ARG A 426 -5.57 -27.28 -40.55
N THR A 427 -6.74 -26.67 -40.52
CA THR A 427 -7.13 -25.65 -39.54
C THR A 427 -7.86 -26.28 -38.35
N LEU A 428 -7.62 -25.78 -37.15
CA LEU A 428 -8.19 -26.27 -35.89
C LEU A 428 -8.75 -25.07 -35.09
N ILE A 429 -9.76 -25.34 -34.26
CA ILE A 429 -10.14 -24.48 -33.13
C ILE A 429 -9.38 -25.04 -31.92
N PRO A 430 -8.39 -24.31 -31.37
CA PRO A 430 -7.64 -24.78 -30.23
C PRO A 430 -8.52 -25.01 -29.00
N GLU A 431 -8.11 -25.90 -28.10
CA GLU A 431 -8.91 -26.25 -26.91
C GLU A 431 -9.19 -25.05 -26.00
N PHE A 432 -8.26 -24.10 -25.91
CA PHE A 432 -8.41 -22.85 -25.16
C PHE A 432 -9.40 -21.85 -25.79
N ALA A 433 -9.77 -22.04 -27.06
CA ALA A 433 -10.75 -21.21 -27.78
C ALA A 433 -12.19 -21.72 -27.66
N GLN A 434 -12.44 -22.74 -26.82
CA GLN A 434 -13.79 -23.19 -26.43
C GLN A 434 -14.38 -22.27 -25.33
N LEU A 435 -15.71 -22.20 -25.19
CA LEU A 435 -16.39 -21.34 -24.21
C LEU A 435 -15.82 -21.49 -22.79
N GLY A 436 -15.59 -20.36 -22.12
CA GLY A 436 -14.95 -20.32 -20.81
C GLY A 436 -15.22 -19.05 -20.01
N ILE A 437 -14.86 -19.11 -18.73
CA ILE A 437 -14.95 -18.00 -17.76
C ILE A 437 -13.53 -17.69 -17.29
N SER A 438 -13.10 -16.44 -17.38
CA SER A 438 -11.76 -16.03 -16.95
C SER A 438 -11.74 -14.66 -16.28
N GLY A 439 -10.74 -14.45 -15.44
CA GLY A 439 -10.51 -13.22 -14.73
C GLY A 439 -9.17 -13.24 -14.00
N ARG A 440 -8.99 -12.27 -13.09
CA ARG A 440 -7.83 -12.19 -12.21
C ARG A 440 -8.26 -11.93 -10.77
N VAL A 441 -7.49 -12.42 -9.81
CA VAL A 441 -7.54 -12.00 -8.41
C VAL A 441 -6.35 -11.09 -8.12
N PHE A 442 -6.59 -9.97 -7.45
CA PHE A 442 -5.56 -9.00 -7.09
C PHE A 442 -5.77 -8.48 -5.67
N ASN A 443 -4.70 -7.95 -5.08
CA ASN A 443 -4.73 -7.28 -3.79
C ASN A 443 -4.91 -5.77 -4.03
N ASP A 444 -6.00 -5.19 -3.57
CA ASP A 444 -6.29 -3.76 -3.55
C ASP A 444 -5.65 -3.15 -2.30
N ILE A 445 -4.43 -2.63 -2.44
CA ILE A 445 -3.64 -2.16 -1.28
C ILE A 445 -4.32 -0.96 -0.62
N ALA A 446 -4.99 -0.10 -1.38
CA ALA A 446 -5.67 1.08 -0.85
C ALA A 446 -7.03 0.75 -0.21
N GLY A 447 -7.60 -0.40 -0.56
CA GLY A 447 -8.95 -0.80 -0.17
C GLY A 447 -10.04 0.05 -0.82
N ASP A 448 -9.77 0.67 -1.97
CA ASP A 448 -10.59 1.70 -2.62
C ASP A 448 -11.41 1.22 -3.83
N GLY A 449 -11.35 -0.07 -4.15
CA GLY A 449 -12.09 -0.65 -5.26
C GLY A 449 -11.55 -0.22 -6.63
N LEU A 450 -10.23 -0.12 -6.80
CA LEU A 450 -9.51 0.30 -8.01
C LEU A 450 -9.66 1.79 -8.36
N ALA A 451 -9.85 2.68 -7.39
CA ALA A 451 -9.94 4.11 -7.68
C ALA A 451 -8.59 4.71 -8.14
N ASP A 452 -7.48 4.11 -7.71
CA ASP A 452 -6.13 4.66 -7.88
C ASP A 452 -5.21 3.89 -8.86
N GLY A 453 -5.71 2.90 -9.60
CA GLY A 453 -4.86 2.12 -10.49
C GLY A 453 -5.60 1.18 -11.44
N ILE A 454 -4.86 0.19 -11.95
CA ILE A 454 -5.38 -0.91 -12.75
C ILE A 454 -4.83 -2.25 -12.24
N VAL A 455 -5.59 -3.32 -12.48
CA VAL A 455 -5.19 -4.69 -12.11
C VAL A 455 -3.79 -5.02 -12.62
N GLY A 456 -2.91 -5.45 -11.72
CA GLY A 456 -1.53 -5.86 -12.02
C GLY A 456 -0.48 -4.76 -11.87
N ASP A 457 -0.86 -3.55 -11.47
CA ASP A 457 0.10 -2.50 -11.10
C ASP A 457 0.60 -2.61 -9.65
N ALA A 458 1.37 -1.62 -9.20
CA ALA A 458 1.95 -1.63 -7.86
C ALA A 458 0.94 -1.35 -6.73
N LEU A 459 -0.20 -0.72 -7.04
CA LEU A 459 -1.28 -0.43 -6.08
C LEU A 459 -2.28 -1.59 -6.03
N ASN A 460 -2.37 -2.34 -7.12
CA ASN A 460 -3.31 -3.44 -7.31
C ASN A 460 -2.60 -4.72 -7.82
N PRO A 461 -1.56 -5.22 -7.11
CA PRO A 461 -0.76 -6.33 -7.58
C PRO A 461 -1.59 -7.62 -7.67
N ALA A 462 -1.29 -8.41 -8.70
CA ALA A 462 -1.88 -9.72 -8.88
C ALA A 462 -1.47 -10.70 -7.77
N VAL A 463 -2.36 -11.64 -7.44
CA VAL A 463 -2.14 -12.62 -6.37
C VAL A 463 -2.15 -14.05 -6.91
N ASP A 464 -1.04 -14.75 -6.70
CA ASP A 464 -0.83 -16.15 -7.08
C ASP A 464 -1.43 -17.12 -6.06
N ASN A 465 -1.76 -18.33 -6.48
CA ASN A 465 -2.24 -19.44 -5.64
C ASN A 465 -3.56 -19.17 -4.88
N VAL A 466 -4.44 -18.32 -5.41
CA VAL A 466 -5.78 -18.11 -4.87
C VAL A 466 -6.73 -19.18 -5.42
N ASP A 467 -7.43 -19.87 -4.54
CA ASP A 467 -8.41 -20.89 -4.93
C ASP A 467 -9.71 -20.24 -5.45
N VAL A 468 -10.13 -20.64 -6.65
CA VAL A 468 -11.36 -20.20 -7.31
C VAL A 468 -12.23 -21.40 -7.66
N TYR A 469 -13.51 -21.32 -7.31
CA TYR A 469 -14.52 -22.36 -7.51
C TYR A 469 -15.61 -21.92 -8.48
N LEU A 470 -16.21 -22.89 -9.16
CA LEU A 470 -17.32 -22.69 -10.07
C LEU A 470 -18.47 -23.63 -9.73
N TYR A 471 -19.62 -23.07 -9.36
CA TYR A 471 -20.86 -23.80 -9.12
C TYR A 471 -21.85 -23.54 -10.25
N GLY A 472 -22.63 -24.54 -10.65
CA GLY A 472 -23.69 -24.37 -11.66
C GLY A 472 -25.06 -24.27 -11.02
N ASP A 473 -25.91 -23.37 -11.53
CA ASP A 473 -27.31 -23.15 -11.10
C ASP A 473 -28.20 -24.36 -11.47
N SER A 474 -27.96 -25.46 -10.77
CA SER A 474 -28.44 -26.80 -11.15
C SER A 474 -29.94 -26.98 -10.90
N ASN A 475 -30.53 -26.11 -10.07
CA ASN A 475 -31.95 -26.08 -9.78
C ASN A 475 -32.69 -24.93 -10.49
N SER A 476 -31.98 -24.08 -11.24
CA SER A 476 -32.49 -22.90 -11.94
C SER A 476 -33.23 -21.94 -11.01
N SER A 477 -32.75 -21.78 -9.77
CA SER A 477 -33.33 -20.87 -8.79
C SER A 477 -32.98 -19.42 -9.10
N GLY A 478 -31.90 -19.17 -9.85
CA GLY A 478 -31.35 -17.84 -10.07
C GLY A 478 -30.76 -17.21 -8.81
N SER A 479 -30.43 -18.01 -7.79
CA SER A 479 -29.78 -17.55 -6.54
C SER A 479 -28.79 -18.61 -6.04
N PRO A 480 -27.62 -18.22 -5.50
CA PRO A 480 -26.63 -19.18 -5.04
C PRO A 480 -27.16 -19.92 -3.80
N ASP A 481 -27.41 -21.22 -3.91
CA ASP A 481 -28.00 -22.02 -2.84
C ASP A 481 -27.48 -23.48 -2.78
N ALA A 482 -27.94 -24.25 -1.79
CA ALA A 482 -27.46 -25.62 -1.55
C ALA A 482 -27.87 -26.64 -2.64
N GLY A 483 -28.78 -26.27 -3.55
CA GLY A 483 -29.15 -27.06 -4.72
C GLY A 483 -28.20 -26.92 -5.90
N ASP A 484 -27.23 -26.01 -5.82
CA ASP A 484 -26.22 -25.78 -6.85
C ASP A 484 -25.03 -26.71 -6.67
N ALA A 485 -24.61 -27.34 -7.77
CA ALA A 485 -23.53 -28.32 -7.75
C ALA A 485 -22.19 -27.66 -8.09
N LEU A 486 -21.11 -28.09 -7.44
CA LEU A 486 -19.76 -27.75 -7.85
C LEU A 486 -19.50 -28.35 -9.25
N VAL A 487 -19.21 -27.49 -10.22
CA VAL A 487 -18.97 -27.85 -11.63
C VAL A 487 -17.48 -27.86 -11.95
N GLY A 488 -16.69 -27.02 -11.29
CA GLY A 488 -15.23 -26.96 -11.45
C GLY A 488 -14.54 -26.29 -10.27
N GLY A 489 -13.27 -26.60 -10.09
CA GLY A 489 -12.42 -26.03 -9.04
C GLY A 489 -12.18 -26.94 -7.81
N PRO A 490 -11.35 -26.51 -6.85
CA PRO A 490 -10.61 -25.26 -6.89
C PRO A 490 -9.57 -25.26 -8.01
N ILE A 491 -9.51 -24.17 -8.77
CA ILE A 491 -8.35 -23.85 -9.60
C ILE A 491 -7.58 -22.74 -8.90
N GLN A 492 -6.26 -22.78 -8.99
CA GLN A 492 -5.41 -21.75 -8.43
C GLN A 492 -5.11 -20.68 -9.46
N THR A 493 -5.12 -19.42 -9.02
CA THR A 493 -4.57 -18.34 -9.83
C THR A 493 -3.08 -18.56 -10.08
N ASP A 494 -2.57 -18.08 -11.22
CA ASP A 494 -1.15 -18.08 -11.54
C ASP A 494 -0.41 -16.83 -11.01
N GLY A 495 0.89 -16.72 -11.31
CA GLY A 495 1.73 -15.57 -10.93
C GLY A 495 1.25 -14.20 -11.44
N SER A 496 0.36 -14.17 -12.43
CA SER A 496 -0.29 -12.97 -12.95
C SER A 496 -1.68 -12.72 -12.35
N GLY A 497 -2.05 -13.55 -11.36
CA GLY A 497 -3.35 -13.57 -10.68
C GLY A 497 -4.45 -14.16 -11.53
N ALA A 498 -4.14 -14.73 -12.70
CA ALA A 498 -5.15 -15.16 -13.65
C ALA A 498 -5.72 -16.53 -13.30
N TYR A 499 -7.03 -16.70 -13.52
CA TYR A 499 -7.71 -17.98 -13.47
C TYR A 499 -8.59 -18.16 -14.71
N ARG A 500 -8.83 -19.41 -15.10
CA ARG A 500 -9.67 -19.73 -16.26
C ARG A 500 -10.33 -21.10 -16.12
N PHE A 501 -11.64 -21.13 -16.37
CA PHE A 501 -12.42 -22.34 -16.60
C PHE A 501 -12.74 -22.43 -18.10
N VAL A 502 -12.51 -23.60 -18.72
CA VAL A 502 -12.73 -23.84 -20.16
C VAL A 502 -13.59 -25.07 -20.39
N GLY A 503 -14.18 -25.19 -21.58
CA GLY A 503 -14.97 -26.38 -21.97
C GLY A 503 -16.28 -26.50 -21.19
N ILE A 504 -16.83 -25.37 -20.76
CA ILE A 504 -18.01 -25.31 -19.90
C ILE A 504 -19.26 -25.13 -20.78
N PRO A 505 -20.34 -25.91 -20.56
CA PRO A 505 -21.59 -25.73 -21.30
C PRO A 505 -22.21 -24.33 -21.13
N ASP A 506 -23.06 -23.93 -22.08
CA ASP A 506 -23.90 -22.74 -21.90
C ASP A 506 -24.87 -22.94 -20.73
N ASP A 507 -24.70 -22.20 -19.63
CA ASP A 507 -25.58 -22.20 -18.46
C ASP A 507 -25.31 -20.99 -17.55
N THR A 508 -26.03 -20.90 -16.43
CA THR A 508 -25.77 -19.94 -15.35
C THR A 508 -24.82 -20.55 -14.31
N TYR A 509 -23.78 -19.80 -13.94
CA TYR A 509 -22.76 -20.20 -12.99
C TYR A 509 -22.59 -19.19 -11.85
N TRP A 510 -22.11 -19.68 -10.71
CA TRP A 510 -21.64 -18.90 -9.57
C TRP A 510 -20.13 -19.08 -9.45
N LEU A 511 -19.43 -17.99 -9.68
CA LEU A 511 -17.98 -17.90 -9.54
C LEU A 511 -17.66 -17.45 -8.11
N VAL A 512 -16.84 -18.23 -7.41
CA VAL A 512 -16.56 -18.04 -5.97
C VAL A 512 -15.05 -18.01 -5.76
N VAL A 513 -14.56 -17.06 -4.98
CA VAL A 513 -13.13 -16.94 -4.63
C VAL A 513 -12.94 -17.23 -3.15
N ASP A 514 -11.96 -18.08 -2.80
CA ASP A 514 -11.58 -18.32 -1.42
C ASP A 514 -10.64 -17.24 -0.91
N SER A 515 -11.20 -16.29 -0.17
CA SER A 515 -10.47 -15.17 0.41
C SER A 515 -9.37 -15.59 1.41
N LYS A 516 -9.43 -16.81 1.97
CA LYS A 516 -8.41 -17.35 2.90
C LYS A 516 -7.09 -17.67 2.21
N THR A 517 -7.11 -17.87 0.89
CA THR A 517 -5.93 -18.28 0.12
C THR A 517 -5.10 -17.11 -0.41
N ILE A 518 -5.62 -15.89 -0.31
CA ILE A 518 -5.03 -14.66 -0.89
C ILE A 518 -3.62 -14.36 -0.37
N SER A 519 -3.33 -14.63 0.90
CA SER A 519 -2.02 -14.30 1.49
C SER A 519 -1.07 -15.50 1.58
N GLY A 520 -1.58 -16.73 1.40
CA GLY A 520 -0.91 -17.97 1.80
C GLY A 520 -0.67 -18.11 3.32
N ASN A 521 -1.04 -17.12 4.13
CA ASN A 521 -0.90 -17.11 5.58
C ASN A 521 -2.27 -17.35 6.24
N THR A 522 -2.41 -18.47 6.94
CA THR A 522 -3.67 -18.86 7.60
C THR A 522 -4.14 -17.92 8.72
N ALA A 523 -3.35 -16.91 9.11
CA ALA A 523 -3.74 -15.87 10.06
C ALA A 523 -4.29 -14.61 9.39
N VAL A 524 -4.12 -14.47 8.07
CA VAL A 524 -4.55 -13.30 7.29
C VAL A 524 -5.81 -13.66 6.51
N TRP A 525 -6.79 -12.76 6.56
CA TRP A 525 -8.05 -12.92 5.86
C TRP A 525 -8.47 -11.58 5.25
N ALA A 526 -8.42 -11.50 3.92
CA ALA A 526 -8.74 -10.28 3.18
C ALA A 526 -10.24 -10.16 2.92
N GLU A 527 -10.76 -8.94 2.91
CA GLU A 527 -12.13 -8.61 2.54
C GLU A 527 -12.20 -8.25 1.05
N GLN A 528 -13.30 -8.59 0.37
CA GLN A 528 -13.51 -8.16 -1.00
C GLN A 528 -13.76 -6.65 -1.04
N THR A 529 -13.06 -5.98 -1.95
CA THR A 529 -13.23 -4.53 -2.18
C THR A 529 -13.70 -4.26 -3.60
N TYR A 530 -13.46 -5.18 -4.53
CA TYR A 530 -13.87 -5.07 -5.92
C TYR A 530 -14.49 -6.37 -6.44
N GLY A 531 -15.61 -6.25 -7.14
CA GLY A 531 -16.31 -7.37 -7.75
C GLY A 531 -16.55 -7.15 -9.25
N PRO A 532 -16.54 -8.23 -10.07
CA PRO A 532 -16.97 -8.12 -11.44
C PRO A 532 -18.48 -7.78 -11.57
N ASP A 533 -18.93 -7.55 -12.80
CA ASP A 533 -20.37 -7.44 -13.06
C ASP A 533 -21.13 -8.66 -12.54
N GLN A 534 -22.29 -8.42 -11.93
CA GLN A 534 -23.13 -9.40 -11.22
C GLN A 534 -22.53 -9.99 -9.93
N SER A 535 -21.52 -9.36 -9.33
CA SER A 535 -21.13 -9.67 -7.95
C SER A 535 -22.29 -9.47 -6.98
N SER A 536 -22.41 -10.39 -6.03
CA SER A 536 -23.33 -10.30 -4.91
C SER A 536 -22.66 -9.55 -3.78
N CYS A 537 -23.15 -8.35 -3.49
CA CYS A 537 -22.55 -7.43 -2.52
C CYS A 537 -23.59 -7.06 -1.44
N ALA A 538 -23.14 -6.82 -0.22
CA ALA A 538 -23.97 -6.29 0.84
C ALA A 538 -24.46 -4.88 0.46
N ASP A 539 -25.74 -4.60 0.68
CA ASP A 539 -26.36 -3.34 0.27
C ASP A 539 -26.33 -2.24 1.34
N GLY A 540 -25.68 -2.48 2.48
CA GLY A 540 -25.68 -1.55 3.62
C GLY A 540 -26.92 -1.64 4.53
N LEU A 541 -27.96 -2.36 4.10
CA LEU A 541 -29.27 -2.45 4.76
C LEU A 541 -29.59 -3.87 5.24
N GLY A 542 -28.60 -4.76 5.23
CA GLY A 542 -28.74 -6.15 5.64
C GLY A 542 -29.32 -7.08 4.56
N ALA A 543 -29.36 -6.63 3.30
CA ALA A 543 -29.71 -7.48 2.16
C ALA A 543 -28.52 -7.60 1.19
N THR A 544 -28.60 -8.60 0.33
CA THR A 544 -27.67 -8.79 -0.78
C THR A 544 -28.24 -8.15 -2.03
N THR A 545 -27.43 -7.35 -2.72
CA THR A 545 -27.73 -6.84 -4.05
C THR A 545 -26.76 -7.40 -5.08
N SER A 546 -27.21 -7.56 -6.33
CA SER A 546 -26.33 -7.90 -7.44
C SER A 546 -25.90 -6.64 -8.17
N ARG A 547 -24.60 -6.47 -8.38
CA ARG A 547 -24.06 -5.28 -9.03
C ARG A 547 -24.32 -5.28 -10.53
N ILE A 548 -24.55 -4.08 -11.06
CA ILE A 548 -24.64 -3.81 -12.49
C ILE A 548 -23.31 -3.17 -12.90
N GLY A 549 -22.49 -3.93 -13.63
CA GLY A 549 -21.12 -3.55 -13.97
C GLY A 549 -20.11 -3.87 -12.85
N PRO A 550 -18.80 -3.89 -13.18
CA PRO A 550 -17.73 -4.12 -12.22
C PRO A 550 -17.44 -2.86 -11.35
N GLY A 551 -16.68 -2.99 -10.25
CA GLY A 551 -16.45 -1.91 -9.26
C GLY A 551 -16.56 -2.35 -7.79
N ALA A 552 -16.68 -1.38 -6.88
CA ALA A 552 -16.69 -1.58 -5.43
C ALA A 552 -17.73 -2.60 -4.95
N CYS A 553 -17.29 -3.56 -4.13
CA CYS A 553 -18.12 -4.63 -3.57
C CYS A 553 -17.60 -5.05 -2.21
N TYR A 554 -17.95 -4.28 -1.18
CA TYR A 554 -17.51 -4.51 0.18
C TYR A 554 -18.37 -5.55 0.90
N SER A 555 -17.73 -6.38 1.73
CA SER A 555 -18.40 -7.30 2.67
C SER A 555 -19.17 -8.44 2.00
N GLY A 556 -18.73 -8.84 0.80
CA GLY A 556 -19.28 -9.95 0.04
C GLY A 556 -20.81 -9.99 -0.02
N ARG A 557 -21.38 -11.20 -0.09
CA ARG A 557 -22.83 -11.43 -0.16
C ARG A 557 -23.53 -11.06 1.16
N ASN A 558 -22.89 -11.28 2.29
CA ASN A 558 -23.45 -11.17 3.63
C ASN A 558 -22.35 -10.81 4.65
N GLY A 559 -22.11 -9.49 4.76
CA GLY A 559 -21.13 -8.86 5.63
C GLY A 559 -21.24 -9.06 7.14
N GLY A 560 -22.03 -10.02 7.60
CA GLY A 560 -22.10 -10.45 8.99
C GLY A 560 -21.74 -11.91 9.21
N VAL A 561 -21.19 -12.61 8.21
CA VAL A 561 -20.75 -14.00 8.26
C VAL A 561 -19.42 -14.14 7.55
N SER A 562 -18.51 -14.95 8.09
CA SER A 562 -17.20 -15.19 7.49
C SER A 562 -17.26 -16.13 6.26
N ASP A 563 -16.42 -15.88 5.27
CA ASP A 563 -16.35 -16.66 4.02
C ASP A 563 -15.98 -18.16 4.22
N ASP A 564 -16.69 -19.03 3.51
CA ASP A 564 -16.28 -20.41 3.27
C ASP A 564 -16.62 -20.80 1.82
N ALA A 565 -15.66 -20.55 0.93
CA ALA A 565 -15.76 -20.84 -0.49
C ALA A 565 -15.92 -22.34 -0.83
N SER A 566 -15.64 -23.25 0.11
CA SER A 566 -15.82 -24.69 -0.11
C SER A 566 -17.30 -25.11 -0.14
N SER A 567 -18.20 -24.22 0.32
CA SER A 567 -19.64 -24.41 0.36
C SER A 567 -20.36 -23.13 -0.11
N LEU A 568 -21.07 -23.21 -1.24
CA LEU A 568 -21.82 -22.06 -1.79
C LEU A 568 -22.88 -21.47 -0.82
N LEU A 569 -23.33 -22.27 0.16
CA LEU A 569 -24.24 -21.79 1.20
C LEU A 569 -23.61 -20.73 2.09
N THR A 570 -22.31 -20.82 2.31
CA THR A 570 -21.52 -20.00 3.25
C THR A 570 -20.51 -19.11 2.53
N ALA A 571 -20.34 -19.27 1.22
CA ALA A 571 -19.52 -18.40 0.39
C ALA A 571 -20.03 -16.94 0.40
N GLU A 572 -19.11 -16.03 0.64
CA GLU A 572 -19.33 -14.57 0.65
C GLU A 572 -19.02 -13.96 -0.70
N HIS A 573 -17.90 -14.33 -1.33
CA HIS A 573 -17.39 -13.65 -2.52
C HIS A 573 -17.87 -14.33 -3.79
N VAL A 574 -19.09 -14.01 -4.19
CA VAL A 574 -19.80 -14.70 -5.28
C VAL A 574 -20.16 -13.74 -6.41
N ALA A 575 -19.94 -14.15 -7.65
CA ALA A 575 -20.45 -13.46 -8.84
C ALA A 575 -21.24 -14.40 -9.75
N ARG A 576 -22.37 -13.92 -10.27
CA ARG A 576 -23.16 -14.65 -11.27
C ARG A 576 -22.51 -14.51 -12.64
N VAL A 577 -22.46 -15.60 -13.41
CA VAL A 577 -21.99 -15.60 -14.79
C VAL A 577 -22.98 -16.35 -15.66
N ASP A 578 -23.66 -15.62 -16.54
CA ASP A 578 -24.50 -16.20 -17.59
C ASP A 578 -23.61 -16.52 -18.80
N LEU A 579 -23.24 -17.80 -18.96
CA LEU A 579 -22.36 -18.23 -20.04
C LEU A 579 -23.19 -18.57 -21.28
N THR A 580 -23.19 -17.65 -22.25
CA THR A 580 -23.72 -17.87 -23.61
C THR A 580 -22.68 -17.57 -24.70
N THR A 581 -21.59 -16.92 -24.29
CA THR A 581 -20.39 -16.54 -25.05
C THR A 581 -19.25 -16.51 -24.02
N GLU A 582 -17.99 -16.45 -24.45
CA GLU A 582 -16.87 -16.33 -23.50
C GLU A 582 -17.09 -15.17 -22.50
N ALA A 583 -16.88 -15.46 -21.22
CA ALA A 583 -17.02 -14.52 -20.11
C ALA A 583 -15.64 -14.18 -19.52
N ALA A 584 -14.91 -13.31 -20.20
CA ALA A 584 -13.62 -12.79 -19.74
C ALA A 584 -13.75 -11.60 -18.78
N ASN A 585 -12.62 -11.17 -18.20
CA ASN A 585 -12.47 -10.00 -17.33
C ASN A 585 -13.33 -10.03 -16.05
N ARG A 586 -13.53 -11.21 -15.47
CA ARG A 586 -14.25 -11.39 -14.20
C ARG A 586 -13.32 -11.15 -12.99
N HIS A 587 -12.79 -9.95 -12.84
CA HIS A 587 -11.77 -9.66 -11.81
C HIS A 587 -12.35 -9.47 -10.41
N PHE A 588 -11.71 -10.06 -9.41
CA PHE A 588 -11.99 -9.82 -7.99
C PHE A 588 -10.79 -9.10 -7.34
N GLY A 589 -11.07 -8.09 -6.54
CA GLY A 589 -10.08 -7.37 -5.74
C GLY A 589 -10.38 -7.52 -4.26
N PHE A 590 -9.33 -7.69 -3.47
CA PHE A 590 -9.42 -7.90 -2.03
C PHE A 590 -8.40 -7.04 -1.30
N SER A 591 -8.72 -6.64 -0.08
CA SER A 591 -7.80 -5.93 0.78
C SER A 591 -7.78 -6.50 2.19
N THR A 592 -6.60 -6.47 2.80
CA THR A 592 -6.40 -6.83 4.20
C THR A 592 -6.60 -5.66 5.17
N ASN A 593 -6.75 -4.43 4.65
CA ASN A 593 -6.84 -3.21 5.45
C ASN A 593 -8.27 -2.65 5.63
N VAL A 594 -9.28 -3.32 5.10
CA VAL A 594 -10.66 -2.83 5.11
C VAL A 594 -11.44 -3.39 6.30
N VAL A 595 -12.18 -2.51 6.97
CA VAL A 595 -13.14 -2.84 8.02
C VAL A 595 -14.54 -2.50 7.52
N THR A 596 -15.44 -3.48 7.46
CA THR A 596 -16.80 -3.35 6.91
C THR A 596 -17.90 -3.52 7.95
N THR A 597 -17.57 -4.05 9.13
CA THR A 597 -18.56 -4.44 10.14
C THR A 597 -18.19 -3.96 11.53
N THR A 598 -19.21 -3.64 12.32
CA THR A 598 -19.09 -3.33 13.76
C THR A 598 -19.04 -4.59 14.62
N ARG A 599 -19.19 -5.77 14.01
CA ARG A 599 -19.01 -7.06 14.66
C ARG A 599 -17.52 -7.38 14.78
N GLY A 600 -17.14 -8.22 15.75
CA GLY A 600 -15.75 -8.65 15.95
C GLY A 600 -15.01 -8.01 17.13
N GLY A 601 -15.72 -7.26 17.99
CA GLY A 601 -15.25 -6.94 19.34
C GLY A 601 -15.15 -8.16 20.28
N ASP A 602 -15.65 -9.32 19.85
CA ASP A 602 -15.69 -10.57 20.63
C ASP A 602 -14.68 -11.63 20.15
N THR A 603 -14.70 -12.82 20.76
CA THR A 603 -13.87 -13.99 20.36
C THR A 603 -14.67 -15.06 19.61
N THR A 604 -15.94 -14.81 19.29
CA THR A 604 -16.80 -15.83 18.71
C THR A 604 -16.55 -15.95 17.21
N ASP A 605 -15.80 -17.00 16.88
CA ASP A 605 -15.72 -17.59 15.55
C ASP A 605 -17.13 -18.03 15.09
N ASP A 606 -17.63 -17.46 13.99
CA ASP A 606 -18.91 -17.81 13.39
C ASP A 606 -18.80 -18.83 12.24
N ASP A 607 -17.58 -19.28 11.91
CA ASP A 607 -17.32 -20.23 10.81
C ASP A 607 -17.41 -21.72 11.24
N GLY A 608 -17.59 -21.99 12.54
CA GLY A 608 -17.79 -23.33 13.07
C GLY A 608 -16.56 -24.25 13.01
N GLY A 609 -15.39 -23.73 12.60
CA GLY A 609 -14.14 -24.46 12.38
C GLY A 609 -13.29 -24.69 13.62
N GLY A 610 -13.57 -24.00 14.74
CA GLY A 610 -12.95 -24.30 16.04
C GLY A 610 -11.50 -23.83 16.19
N THR A 611 -11.03 -22.94 15.30
CA THR A 611 -9.86 -22.10 15.53
C THR A 611 -10.34 -20.72 15.96
N ALA A 612 -9.72 -20.09 16.97
CA ALA A 612 -10.10 -18.78 17.51
C ALA A 612 -9.82 -17.64 16.50
N ARG A 613 -10.54 -17.62 15.38
CA ARG A 613 -10.45 -16.66 14.28
C ARG A 613 -11.79 -15.95 14.19
N THR A 614 -11.74 -14.65 13.97
CA THR A 614 -12.89 -13.77 14.13
C THR A 614 -13.46 -13.32 12.80
N ILE A 615 -14.59 -12.62 12.85
CA ILE A 615 -15.36 -12.20 11.68
C ILE A 615 -14.49 -11.44 10.68
N GLN A 616 -14.51 -11.89 9.42
CA GLN A 616 -13.89 -11.22 8.27
C GLN A 616 -14.39 -9.76 8.14
N GLY A 617 -13.51 -8.83 7.76
CA GLY A 617 -13.86 -7.41 7.66
C GLY A 617 -14.08 -6.70 9.01
N SER A 618 -13.75 -7.32 10.14
CA SER A 618 -13.80 -6.67 11.46
C SER A 618 -12.51 -5.91 11.81
N LEU A 619 -12.60 -4.96 12.75
CA LEU A 619 -11.43 -4.25 13.30
C LEU A 619 -10.37 -5.21 13.88
N ARG A 620 -10.83 -6.28 14.54
CA ARG A 620 -9.93 -7.31 15.06
C ARG A 620 -9.19 -8.03 13.94
N GLN A 621 -9.89 -8.43 12.88
CA GLN A 621 -9.27 -9.10 11.74
C GLN A 621 -8.30 -8.18 11.01
N PHE A 622 -8.61 -6.88 10.89
CA PHE A 622 -7.68 -5.86 10.39
C PHE A 622 -6.36 -5.85 11.17
N ILE A 623 -6.41 -5.76 12.50
CA ILE A 623 -5.19 -5.71 13.32
C ILE A 623 -4.42 -7.05 13.23
N GLN A 624 -5.12 -8.18 13.16
CA GLN A 624 -4.48 -9.49 12.94
C GLN A 624 -3.78 -9.56 11.59
N ASN A 625 -4.40 -9.04 10.53
CA ASN A 625 -3.81 -8.95 9.20
C ASN A 625 -2.53 -8.11 9.24
N ALA A 626 -2.61 -6.89 9.80
CA ALA A 626 -1.48 -5.98 9.90
C ALA A 626 -0.30 -6.59 10.64
N ASN A 627 -0.57 -7.23 11.78
CA ASN A 627 0.45 -7.91 12.56
C ASN A 627 1.09 -9.11 11.84
N ALA A 628 0.33 -9.82 11.01
CA ALA A 628 0.79 -11.02 10.32
C ALA A 628 1.56 -10.71 9.02
N LEU A 629 1.30 -9.56 8.39
CA LEU A 629 1.95 -9.14 7.14
C LEU A 629 3.21 -8.29 7.37
N ALA A 630 3.41 -7.75 8.58
CA ALA A 630 4.57 -6.92 8.93
C ALA A 630 4.78 -5.73 7.96
N GLY A 631 3.68 -5.09 7.55
CA GLY A 631 3.64 -3.94 6.65
C GLY A 631 2.87 -2.76 7.26
N ALA A 632 3.05 -1.58 6.65
CA ALA A 632 2.30 -0.37 7.01
C ALA A 632 0.90 -0.45 6.41
N ASP A 633 -0.06 -0.99 7.16
CA ASP A 633 -1.46 -1.08 6.76
C ASP A 633 -2.25 0.12 7.30
N ALA A 634 -2.94 0.82 6.39
CA ALA A 634 -3.83 1.92 6.74
C ALA A 634 -5.29 1.46 6.71
N MET A 635 -5.95 1.50 7.86
CA MET A 635 -7.35 1.10 8.00
C MET A 635 -8.24 1.93 7.08
N ARG A 636 -9.14 1.24 6.39
CA ARG A 636 -10.22 1.85 5.63
C ARG A 636 -11.57 1.34 6.12
N PHE A 637 -12.35 2.22 6.75
CA PHE A 637 -13.64 1.86 7.32
C PHE A 637 -14.78 2.10 6.32
N VAL A 638 -15.34 1.02 5.77
CA VAL A 638 -16.45 1.03 4.80
C VAL A 638 -17.64 0.28 5.38
N PRO A 639 -18.40 0.87 6.33
CA PRO A 639 -19.45 0.15 7.03
C PRO A 639 -20.57 -0.30 6.09
N THR A 640 -20.77 -1.62 5.99
CA THR A 640 -21.83 -2.26 5.19
C THR A 640 -23.10 -2.53 5.97
N GLU A 641 -23.28 -1.82 7.08
CA GLU A 641 -24.48 -1.85 7.90
C GLU A 641 -24.91 -0.44 8.28
N THR A 642 -26.20 -0.31 8.63
CA THR A 642 -26.73 0.93 9.17
C THR A 642 -26.05 1.28 10.48
N THR A 643 -25.91 2.58 10.76
CA THR A 643 -25.51 3.08 12.07
C THR A 643 -26.32 2.38 13.17
N ASN A 644 -25.63 1.96 14.22
CA ASN A 644 -26.23 1.17 15.30
C ASN A 644 -26.45 2.00 16.57
N GLN A 645 -26.09 3.29 16.54
CA GLN A 645 -26.36 4.28 17.57
C GLN A 645 -27.02 5.54 16.99
N THR A 646 -27.87 6.18 17.81
CA THR A 646 -28.52 7.46 17.49
C THR A 646 -28.77 8.27 18.76
N ALA A 647 -28.43 9.54 18.73
CA ALA A 647 -28.71 10.51 19.81
C ALA A 647 -29.73 11.60 19.41
N GLY A 648 -30.19 11.60 18.15
CA GLY A 648 -30.99 12.66 17.57
C GLY A 648 -30.88 12.69 16.03
N PRO A 649 -31.65 13.55 15.35
CA PRO A 649 -31.59 13.66 13.89
C PRO A 649 -30.20 14.13 13.41
N GLY A 650 -29.50 13.28 12.64
CA GLY A 650 -28.18 13.61 12.08
C GLY A 650 -27.00 13.32 13.01
N THR A 651 -27.23 12.62 14.13
CA THR A 651 -26.20 12.25 15.10
C THR A 651 -26.17 10.74 15.23
N ASP A 652 -25.95 10.06 14.11
CA ASP A 652 -25.96 8.60 14.03
C ASP A 652 -24.53 8.12 13.77
N TRP A 653 -24.07 7.06 14.44
CA TRP A 653 -22.70 6.56 14.30
C TRP A 653 -22.62 5.04 14.44
N TRP A 654 -21.44 4.47 14.21
CA TRP A 654 -21.16 3.05 14.39
C TRP A 654 -20.44 2.80 15.70
N ARG A 655 -20.96 1.89 16.50
CA ARG A 655 -20.33 1.43 17.74
C ARG A 655 -19.87 -0.02 17.61
N ILE A 656 -18.62 -0.29 17.94
CA ILE A 656 -18.07 -1.61 18.22
C ILE A 656 -18.04 -1.81 19.74
N THR A 657 -18.83 -2.74 20.25
CA THR A 657 -18.76 -3.14 21.66
C THR A 657 -17.75 -4.27 21.82
N VAL A 658 -16.64 -3.97 22.50
CA VAL A 658 -15.51 -4.88 22.69
C VAL A 658 -15.80 -5.77 23.89
N SER A 659 -16.00 -7.07 23.66
CA SER A 659 -16.27 -8.05 24.72
C SER A 659 -15.07 -8.93 25.05
N ALA A 660 -13.94 -8.75 24.35
CA ALA A 660 -12.66 -9.37 24.64
C ALA A 660 -11.52 -8.49 24.10
N ASP A 661 -10.34 -8.54 24.72
CA ASP A 661 -9.19 -7.72 24.33
C ASP A 661 -8.94 -7.78 22.82
N ILE A 662 -8.86 -6.60 22.18
CA ILE A 662 -8.43 -6.47 20.79
C ILE A 662 -6.92 -6.80 20.74
N PRO A 663 -6.42 -7.45 19.67
CA PRO A 663 -5.01 -7.78 19.57
C PRO A 663 -4.14 -6.52 19.63
N ILE A 664 -2.96 -6.64 20.22
CA ILE A 664 -1.97 -5.55 20.28
C ILE A 664 -1.55 -5.17 18.87
N VAL A 665 -1.53 -3.88 18.55
CA VAL A 665 -0.97 -3.35 17.31
C VAL A 665 0.55 -3.36 17.44
N SER A 666 1.20 -4.39 16.90
CA SER A 666 2.63 -4.65 17.09
C SER A 666 3.47 -4.44 15.83
N SER A 667 2.84 -4.27 14.66
CA SER A 667 3.53 -3.89 13.43
C SER A 667 3.72 -2.39 13.30
N ASN A 668 4.80 -2.00 12.62
CA ASN A 668 5.16 -0.61 12.41
C ASN A 668 4.34 0.02 11.27
N GLY A 669 4.04 1.32 11.38
CA GLY A 669 3.37 2.09 10.33
C GLY A 669 1.87 1.82 10.18
N VAL A 670 1.25 1.13 11.15
CA VAL A 670 -0.19 0.83 11.11
C VAL A 670 -0.99 2.11 11.40
N THR A 671 -1.99 2.40 10.59
CA THR A 671 -2.96 3.49 10.84
C THR A 671 -4.32 2.91 11.19
N VAL A 672 -4.86 3.25 12.35
CA VAL A 672 -6.25 2.97 12.75
C VAL A 672 -7.04 4.26 12.61
N ASP A 673 -7.92 4.33 11.61
CA ASP A 673 -8.67 5.54 11.24
C ASP A 673 -10.17 5.25 11.25
N GLY A 674 -10.91 5.99 12.10
CA GLY A 674 -12.36 5.90 12.22
C GLY A 674 -13.16 6.60 11.12
N THR A 675 -12.50 7.21 10.13
CA THR A 675 -13.15 7.86 8.99
C THR A 675 -14.01 6.87 8.21
N ALA A 676 -15.32 7.09 8.18
CA ALA A 676 -16.25 6.24 7.44
C ALA A 676 -16.35 6.64 5.96
N TYR A 677 -16.47 5.64 5.09
CA TYR A 677 -16.67 5.80 3.66
C TYR A 677 -17.99 5.16 3.21
N GLU A 678 -18.56 5.68 2.13
CA GLU A 678 -19.69 5.07 1.43
C GLU A 678 -19.29 3.75 0.76
N LEU A 679 -20.27 2.96 0.31
CA LEU A 679 -20.04 1.66 -0.34
C LEU A 679 -19.29 1.74 -1.69
N ASP A 680 -19.00 2.95 -2.18
CA ASP A 680 -18.09 3.16 -3.31
C ASP A 680 -16.61 3.16 -2.90
N GLY A 681 -16.34 3.13 -1.59
CA GLY A 681 -14.98 3.13 -1.03
C GLY A 681 -14.31 4.49 -1.00
N ILE A 682 -14.85 5.51 -1.66
CA ILE A 682 -14.11 6.75 -1.96
C ILE A 682 -14.79 7.95 -1.32
N THR A 683 -16.12 7.98 -1.35
CA THR A 683 -16.90 9.11 -0.82
C THR A 683 -16.92 9.05 0.70
N LEU A 684 -16.50 10.14 1.35
CA LEU A 684 -16.58 10.25 2.81
C LEU A 684 -18.04 10.22 3.26
N ARG A 685 -18.28 9.44 4.32
CA ARG A 685 -19.57 9.31 4.97
C ARG A 685 -19.51 9.99 6.32
N ASN A 686 -20.39 10.97 6.53
CA ASN A 686 -20.56 11.64 7.81
C ASN A 686 -22.03 11.48 8.25
N ALA A 687 -22.30 10.45 9.05
CA ALA A 687 -23.62 10.17 9.61
C ALA A 687 -23.82 10.87 10.97
N ASN A 688 -22.73 11.22 11.64
CA ASN A 688 -22.71 11.97 12.88
C ASN A 688 -22.17 13.38 12.66
N ASN A 689 -23.07 14.36 12.56
CA ASN A 689 -22.69 15.78 12.44
C ASN A 689 -22.81 16.55 13.76
N ALA A 690 -22.87 15.84 14.89
CA ALA A 690 -23.17 16.45 16.19
C ALA A 690 -22.12 17.49 16.60
N GLY A 691 -20.85 17.32 16.20
CA GLY A 691 -19.74 18.20 16.54
C GLY A 691 -19.55 18.33 18.05
N ILE A 692 -18.53 17.70 18.61
CA ILE A 692 -18.21 17.72 20.03
C ILE A 692 -16.87 18.43 20.28
N GLY A 693 -16.83 19.28 21.30
CA GLY A 693 -15.70 20.15 21.60
C GLY A 693 -16.12 21.62 21.67
N ALA A 694 -15.25 22.46 22.18
CA ALA A 694 -15.48 23.89 22.35
C ALA A 694 -15.13 24.69 21.09
N GLY A 695 -14.16 24.23 20.29
CA GLY A 695 -13.73 24.94 19.08
C GLY A 695 -13.22 26.36 19.35
N VAL A 696 -12.57 26.59 20.50
CA VAL A 696 -12.19 27.94 20.97
C VAL A 696 -10.69 28.17 20.86
N GLY A 697 -10.28 29.44 20.73
CA GLY A 697 -8.89 29.83 20.81
C GLY A 697 -8.34 29.70 22.24
N VAL A 698 -7.07 29.34 22.37
CA VAL A 698 -6.39 29.13 23.66
C VAL A 698 -5.09 29.91 23.78
N GLY A 699 -4.59 30.01 25.01
CA GLY A 699 -3.37 30.73 25.34
C GLY A 699 -3.52 32.25 25.26
N THR A 700 -2.43 32.95 25.48
CA THR A 700 -2.38 34.43 25.45
C THR A 700 -2.14 34.96 24.04
N THR A 701 -1.52 34.16 23.17
CA THR A 701 -1.34 34.56 21.77
C THR A 701 -2.61 34.35 20.96
N GLY A 702 -3.48 33.41 21.37
CA GLY A 702 -4.68 33.02 20.65
C GLY A 702 -4.39 32.38 19.30
N THR A 703 -3.17 31.87 19.09
CA THR A 703 -2.73 31.30 17.80
C THR A 703 -3.31 29.90 17.57
N TYR A 704 -3.57 29.16 18.65
CA TYR A 704 -4.08 27.79 18.64
C TYR A 704 -5.58 27.75 18.89
N THR A 705 -6.25 26.75 18.33
CA THR A 705 -7.69 26.50 18.53
C THR A 705 -7.93 25.05 18.88
N THR A 706 -8.78 24.78 19.87
CA THR A 706 -9.19 23.39 20.16
C THR A 706 -10.07 22.81 19.06
N PRO A 707 -10.10 21.49 18.90
CA PRO A 707 -10.89 20.85 17.85
C PRO A 707 -12.39 20.87 18.16
N THR A 708 -13.20 20.79 17.09
CA THR A 708 -14.58 20.31 17.15
C THR A 708 -14.62 19.04 16.31
N LEU A 709 -14.90 17.90 16.93
CA LEU A 709 -14.78 16.57 16.33
C LEU A 709 -16.14 15.94 16.13
N ASP A 710 -16.27 15.05 15.17
CA ASP A 710 -17.50 14.34 14.90
C ASP A 710 -17.22 12.89 14.44
N PRO A 711 -16.54 12.09 15.29
CA PRO A 711 -16.10 10.75 14.87
C PRO A 711 -17.30 9.85 14.58
N GLU A 712 -17.12 9.01 13.55
CA GLU A 712 -18.13 8.10 13.03
C GLU A 712 -18.06 6.70 13.65
N LEU A 713 -16.90 6.35 14.21
CA LEU A 713 -16.64 5.04 14.81
C LEU A 713 -16.34 5.18 16.30
N GLU A 714 -17.15 4.52 17.13
CA GLU A 714 -17.01 4.44 18.59
C GLU A 714 -16.60 3.01 19.01
N LEU A 715 -15.59 2.89 19.86
CA LEU A 715 -15.25 1.66 20.59
C LEU A 715 -15.74 1.79 22.03
N THR A 716 -16.40 0.76 22.56
CA THR A 716 -16.89 0.75 23.95
C THR A 716 -16.58 -0.55 24.67
N ASP A 717 -16.25 -0.49 25.96
CA ASP A 717 -16.11 -1.69 26.80
C ASP A 717 -17.44 -2.43 26.99
N GLY A 718 -17.45 -3.72 26.65
CA GLY A 718 -18.55 -4.67 26.89
C GLY A 718 -18.17 -5.85 27.79
N GLY A 719 -16.97 -5.86 28.39
CA GLY A 719 -16.40 -7.04 29.02
C GLY A 719 -15.40 -6.81 30.16
N SER A 720 -15.25 -5.60 30.70
CA SER A 720 -14.15 -5.22 31.60
C SER A 720 -12.79 -5.38 30.92
N ILE A 721 -12.72 -4.80 29.72
CA ILE A 721 -11.55 -4.81 28.84
C ILE A 721 -10.53 -3.78 29.30
N ILE A 722 -9.27 -4.18 29.32
CA ILE A 722 -8.19 -3.31 29.81
C ILE A 722 -7.92 -2.18 28.81
N ASN A 723 -7.70 -2.52 27.54
CA ASN A 723 -7.31 -1.56 26.52
C ASN A 723 -8.37 -1.45 25.43
N GLY A 724 -8.79 -0.22 25.10
CA GLY A 724 -9.49 0.06 23.85
C GLY A 724 -8.58 -0.30 22.66
N LEU A 725 -7.42 0.34 22.61
CA LEU A 725 -6.31 -0.04 21.74
C LEU A 725 -4.99 -0.10 22.51
N HIS A 726 -4.17 -1.12 22.21
CA HIS A 726 -2.83 -1.30 22.78
C HIS A 726 -1.79 -1.29 21.66
N LEU A 727 -0.86 -0.33 21.71
CA LEU A 727 0.12 -0.05 20.68
C LEU A 727 1.54 -0.40 21.15
N GLN A 728 2.28 -1.16 20.33
CA GLN A 728 3.69 -1.51 20.58
C GLN A 728 4.60 -1.29 19.35
N GLY A 729 4.03 -1.18 18.15
CA GLY A 729 4.79 -0.88 16.94
C GLY A 729 5.22 0.58 16.83
N ASP A 730 6.18 0.85 15.96
CA ASP A 730 6.66 2.21 15.65
C ASP A 730 5.78 2.89 14.60
N SER A 731 5.70 4.22 14.63
CA SER A 731 4.98 5.04 13.63
C SER A 731 3.51 4.65 13.47
N ILE A 732 2.87 4.23 14.58
CA ILE A 732 1.44 3.92 14.60
C ILE A 732 0.66 5.23 14.64
N VAL A 733 -0.42 5.28 13.88
CA VAL A 733 -1.36 6.40 13.83
C VAL A 733 -2.72 5.96 14.34
N VAL A 734 -3.33 6.71 15.24
CA VAL A 734 -4.72 6.48 15.71
C VAL A 734 -5.50 7.78 15.59
N ARG A 735 -6.59 7.76 14.81
CA ARG A 735 -7.39 8.96 14.55
C ARG A 735 -8.86 8.76 14.24
N HIS A 736 -9.64 9.83 14.42
CA HIS A 736 -11.06 9.90 14.11
C HIS A 736 -11.92 8.84 14.83
N LEU A 737 -11.47 8.36 15.99
CA LEU A 737 -12.20 7.39 16.80
C LEU A 737 -12.82 8.07 18.02
N SER A 738 -13.96 7.54 18.46
CA SER A 738 -14.41 7.69 19.84
C SER A 738 -14.09 6.41 20.61
N MET A 739 -13.56 6.52 21.83
CA MET A 739 -13.27 5.36 22.69
C MET A 739 -13.75 5.66 24.09
N SER A 740 -14.52 4.74 24.69
CA SER A 740 -15.05 4.97 26.03
C SER A 740 -15.28 3.70 26.87
N GLY A 741 -14.92 3.77 28.15
CA GLY A 741 -15.27 2.79 29.18
C GLY A 741 -14.20 1.75 29.50
N PHE A 742 -13.02 1.83 28.90
CA PHE A 742 -11.91 0.89 29.13
C PHE A 742 -11.05 1.33 30.33
N ASP A 743 -10.16 0.47 30.84
CA ASP A 743 -9.15 0.91 31.82
C ASP A 743 -8.19 1.92 31.18
N TYR A 744 -7.75 1.65 29.95
CA TYR A 744 -7.06 2.59 29.10
C TYR A 744 -7.80 2.70 27.78
N GLU A 745 -8.22 3.91 27.40
CA GLU A 745 -8.76 4.11 26.05
C GLU A 745 -7.66 3.83 25.02
N LEU A 746 -6.46 4.33 25.31
CA LEU A 746 -5.26 4.06 24.54
C LEU A 746 -4.05 3.81 25.44
N GLN A 747 -3.35 2.71 25.21
CA GLN A 747 -2.08 2.40 25.85
C GLN A 747 -0.97 2.25 24.80
N LEU A 748 0.13 2.97 24.98
CA LEU A 748 1.35 2.85 24.19
C LEU A 748 2.43 2.22 25.09
N GLU A 749 2.90 1.03 24.74
CA GLU A 749 3.93 0.30 25.50
C GLU A 749 5.19 0.16 24.64
N GLY A 750 6.11 1.13 24.75
CA GLY A 750 7.37 1.16 24.00
C GLY A 750 7.23 1.53 22.52
N ALA A 751 6.07 2.01 22.10
CA ALA A 751 5.85 2.53 20.74
C ALA A 751 6.64 3.82 20.50
N THR A 752 7.26 3.96 19.33
CA THR A 752 7.98 5.19 18.96
C THR A 752 7.34 5.91 17.78
N ASN A 753 7.49 7.23 17.69
CA ASN A 753 7.01 8.06 16.59
C ASN A 753 5.49 7.94 16.33
N ALA A 754 4.70 7.66 17.37
CA ALA A 754 3.26 7.46 17.23
C ALA A 754 2.51 8.80 17.14
N GLU A 755 1.45 8.83 16.32
CA GLU A 755 0.58 9.99 16.11
C GLU A 755 -0.83 9.66 16.62
N ILE A 756 -1.30 10.40 17.62
CA ILE A 756 -2.63 10.24 18.21
C ILE A 756 -3.40 11.53 17.97
N ASP A 757 -4.31 11.53 17.01
CA ASP A 757 -4.95 12.77 16.55
C ASP A 757 -6.44 12.70 16.25
N ASN A 758 -7.17 13.80 16.43
CA ASN A 758 -8.59 13.89 16.04
C ASN A 758 -9.49 12.82 16.71
N ASN A 759 -9.17 12.38 17.93
CA ASN A 759 -9.96 11.39 18.68
C ASN A 759 -10.83 12.00 19.78
N VAL A 760 -11.90 11.30 20.15
CA VAL A 760 -12.76 11.59 21.30
C VAL A 760 -12.60 10.47 22.34
N LEU A 761 -11.86 10.74 23.43
CA LEU A 761 -11.46 9.73 24.40
C LEU A 761 -12.16 9.89 25.74
N GLY A 762 -12.66 8.79 26.31
CA GLY A 762 -13.35 8.73 27.59
C GLY A 762 -14.79 9.25 27.58
N THR A 763 -15.31 9.59 26.39
CA THR A 763 -16.69 10.00 26.18
C THR A 763 -17.20 9.56 24.80
N GLY A 764 -18.53 9.52 24.65
CA GLY A 764 -19.16 9.16 23.38
C GLY A 764 -19.25 10.34 22.41
N PRO A 765 -19.55 10.08 21.12
CA PRO A 765 -19.38 11.06 20.04
C PRO A 765 -20.56 12.05 19.88
N ALA A 766 -21.66 11.85 20.62
CA ALA A 766 -22.88 12.63 20.46
C ALA A 766 -23.01 13.82 21.44
N ALA A 767 -22.51 13.65 22.65
CA ALA A 767 -22.59 14.65 23.69
C ALA A 767 -21.51 14.38 24.72
N PHE A 768 -20.83 15.44 25.15
CA PHE A 768 -19.78 15.28 26.14
C PHE A 768 -20.38 14.86 27.49
N SER A 769 -19.99 13.67 27.92
CA SER A 769 -20.27 13.08 29.21
C SER A 769 -19.12 12.15 29.56
N ALA A 770 -18.12 12.65 30.29
CA ALA A 770 -16.97 11.85 30.70
C ALA A 770 -17.40 10.62 31.53
N ILE A 771 -16.82 9.47 31.24
CA ILE A 771 -17.17 8.20 31.90
C ILE A 771 -16.38 8.04 33.22
N PRO A 772 -17.04 7.61 34.33
CA PRO A 772 -16.42 7.52 35.65
C PRO A 772 -15.74 6.17 35.97
N SER A 773 -15.29 5.42 34.96
CA SER A 773 -14.65 4.11 35.12
C SER A 773 -13.39 3.99 34.27
N GLY A 774 -12.39 3.26 34.78
CA GLY A 774 -11.10 3.04 34.13
C GLY A 774 -9.91 3.63 34.91
N ILE A 775 -8.75 3.73 34.24
CA ILE A 775 -7.47 4.19 34.79
C ILE A 775 -7.00 5.47 34.07
N HIS A 776 -6.67 5.47 32.77
CA HIS A 776 -6.24 6.70 32.07
C HIS A 776 -6.85 6.78 30.67
N ALA A 777 -7.08 7.98 30.13
CA ALA A 777 -7.49 8.07 28.73
C ALA A 777 -6.34 7.63 27.81
N ILE A 778 -5.16 8.23 27.98
CA ILE A 778 -3.94 7.86 27.26
C ILE A 778 -2.84 7.56 28.27
N GLN A 779 -2.18 6.41 28.13
CA GLN A 779 -0.95 6.09 28.87
C GLN A 779 0.20 5.78 27.92
N LEU A 780 1.34 6.45 28.15
CA LEU A 780 2.62 6.13 27.51
C LEU A 780 3.47 5.39 28.54
N ASP A 781 3.87 4.17 28.23
CA ASP A 781 4.62 3.26 29.08
C ASP A 781 5.84 2.70 28.32
N ALA A 782 6.74 2.02 29.05
CA ALA A 782 7.87 1.25 28.56
C ALA A 782 8.81 1.97 27.58
N THR A 783 9.18 3.22 27.87
CA THR A 783 10.12 4.04 27.05
C THR A 783 9.56 4.40 25.66
N SER A 784 8.32 4.89 25.59
CA SER A 784 7.76 5.43 24.35
C SER A 784 8.47 6.74 23.96
N VAL A 785 8.83 6.92 22.68
CA VAL A 785 9.66 8.06 22.23
C VAL A 785 9.10 8.72 20.98
N GLY A 786 9.07 10.06 20.92
CA GLY A 786 8.63 10.79 19.73
C GLY A 786 7.11 10.73 19.53
N VAL A 787 6.33 10.64 20.60
CA VAL A 787 4.87 10.51 20.52
C VAL A 787 4.26 11.91 20.45
N ASN A 788 3.35 12.11 19.49
CA ASN A 788 2.62 13.36 19.32
C ASN A 788 1.12 13.10 19.52
N ILE A 789 0.52 13.84 20.45
CA ILE A 789 -0.88 13.74 20.86
C ILE A 789 -1.52 15.08 20.60
N HIS A 790 -2.36 15.19 19.57
CA HIS A 790 -2.90 16.49 19.19
C HIS A 790 -4.30 16.48 18.61
N ASP A 791 -4.98 17.62 18.65
CA ASP A 791 -6.36 17.75 18.12
C ASP A 791 -7.34 16.73 18.71
N ASN A 792 -7.12 16.24 19.94
CA ASN A 792 -8.04 15.30 20.59
C ASN A 792 -8.98 16.02 21.58
N LEU A 793 -10.16 15.45 21.77
CA LEU A 793 -11.05 15.74 22.88
C LEU A 793 -10.95 14.61 23.91
N ILE A 794 -10.44 14.91 25.10
CA ILE A 794 -10.15 13.94 26.15
C ILE A 794 -10.99 14.27 27.38
N GLY A 795 -11.88 13.36 27.77
CA GLY A 795 -12.67 13.48 28.98
C GLY A 795 -12.77 12.19 29.77
N PHE A 796 -12.09 12.10 30.91
CA PHE A 796 -11.90 10.83 31.60
C PHE A 796 -12.10 10.96 33.11
N LYS A 797 -13.33 10.73 33.57
CA LYS A 797 -13.74 11.02 34.95
C LYS A 797 -13.23 9.99 35.97
N ALA A 798 -12.66 8.88 35.51
CA ALA A 798 -12.16 7.86 36.41
C ALA A 798 -10.86 8.28 37.12
N GLN A 799 -9.94 8.90 36.40
CA GLN A 799 -8.59 9.26 36.86
C GLN A 799 -8.00 10.35 35.93
N ARG A 800 -6.91 10.08 35.19
CA ARG A 800 -6.13 11.09 34.47
C ARG A 800 -6.46 11.14 32.98
N GLY A 801 -6.27 12.32 32.38
CA GLY A 801 -6.38 12.49 30.93
C GLY A 801 -5.22 11.80 30.21
N VAL A 802 -4.01 12.34 30.34
CA VAL A 802 -2.79 11.79 29.72
C VAL A 802 -1.77 11.47 30.80
N GLN A 803 -1.16 10.28 30.74
CA GLN A 803 -0.04 9.91 31.59
C GLN A 803 1.21 9.58 30.77
N VAL A 804 2.31 10.30 31.03
CA VAL A 804 3.64 10.05 30.46
C VAL A 804 4.51 9.31 31.46
N TYR A 805 4.64 7.99 31.31
CA TYR A 805 5.19 7.10 32.33
C TYR A 805 6.48 6.38 31.89
N ASN A 806 7.20 5.83 32.89
CA ASN A 806 8.30 4.86 32.73
C ASN A 806 9.39 5.21 31.68
N GLY A 807 9.90 6.44 31.71
CA GLY A 807 11.06 6.82 30.89
C GLY A 807 10.73 7.26 29.47
N SER A 808 9.45 7.49 29.17
CA SER A 808 9.01 8.04 27.89
C SER A 808 9.53 9.47 27.69
N ASN A 809 9.96 9.81 26.49
CA ASN A 809 10.61 11.11 26.22
C ASN A 809 10.35 11.62 24.80
N THR A 810 10.59 12.90 24.56
CA THR A 810 10.24 13.56 23.28
C THR A 810 8.74 13.39 22.99
N VAL A 811 7.90 13.90 23.90
CA VAL A 811 6.44 13.78 23.80
C VAL A 811 5.84 15.16 23.59
N THR A 812 5.03 15.33 22.55
CA THR A 812 4.31 16.58 22.31
C THR A 812 2.82 16.35 22.54
N ILE A 813 2.23 17.15 23.42
CA ILE A 813 0.79 17.16 23.73
C ILE A 813 0.29 18.55 23.32
N GLN A 814 -0.38 18.66 22.18
CA GLN A 814 -0.72 19.98 21.62
C GLN A 814 -2.14 20.09 21.09
N GLU A 815 -2.75 21.28 21.17
CA GLU A 815 -4.04 21.55 20.51
C GLU A 815 -5.19 20.62 20.99
N ASN A 816 -5.08 20.01 22.17
CA ASN A 816 -6.13 19.14 22.73
C ASN A 816 -7.12 19.93 23.60
N GLU A 817 -8.34 19.40 23.71
CA GLU A 817 -9.30 19.78 24.74
C GLU A 817 -9.37 18.66 25.79
N ILE A 818 -8.85 18.93 26.99
CA ILE A 818 -8.74 17.96 28.09
C ILE A 818 -9.63 18.44 29.24
N ARG A 819 -10.72 17.73 29.55
CA ARG A 819 -11.65 18.19 30.59
C ARG A 819 -12.45 17.16 31.36
N ASP A 820 -13.00 17.59 32.51
CA ASP A 820 -13.84 16.77 33.41
C ASP A 820 -13.14 15.47 33.87
N LEU A 821 -11.96 15.60 34.44
CA LEU A 821 -11.08 14.49 34.83
C LEU A 821 -11.37 14.05 36.28
N GLY A 822 -10.99 12.82 36.63
CA GLY A 822 -11.10 12.27 38.00
C GLY A 822 -9.84 12.46 38.85
N SER A 823 -8.79 13.06 38.29
CA SER A 823 -7.51 13.31 38.93
C SER A 823 -6.80 14.43 38.15
N ASP A 824 -5.53 14.25 37.78
CA ASP A 824 -4.72 15.22 37.04
C ASP A 824 -5.10 15.25 35.55
N GLY A 825 -5.00 16.43 34.91
CA GLY A 825 -5.19 16.54 33.46
C GLY A 825 -4.11 15.79 32.69
N ILE A 826 -2.86 16.18 32.92
CA ILE A 826 -1.64 15.56 32.39
C ILE A 826 -0.72 15.22 33.58
N ASP A 827 -0.27 13.97 33.66
CA ASP A 827 0.65 13.47 34.70
C ASP A 827 1.95 13.00 34.04
N ILE A 828 3.08 13.58 34.43
CA ILE A 828 4.41 13.27 33.88
C ILE A 828 5.26 12.68 35.00
N ALA A 829 5.62 11.41 34.85
CA ALA A 829 6.26 10.66 35.92
C ALA A 829 7.78 10.83 35.96
N LEU A 830 8.33 10.49 37.12
CA LEU A 830 9.76 10.48 37.36
C LEU A 830 10.48 9.57 36.34
N ASN A 831 11.47 10.13 35.66
CA ASN A 831 12.27 9.57 34.54
C ASN A 831 11.74 9.85 33.12
N SER A 832 10.52 10.37 32.96
CA SER A 832 10.08 10.93 31.68
C SER A 832 10.67 12.33 31.50
N SER A 833 11.01 12.74 30.27
CA SER A 833 11.61 14.06 29.99
C SER A 833 11.30 14.57 28.59
N ASP A 834 11.57 15.86 28.34
CA ASP A 834 11.41 16.49 27.02
C ASP A 834 9.95 16.36 26.56
N VAL A 835 9.03 16.90 27.40
CA VAL A 835 7.58 16.89 27.17
C VAL A 835 7.10 18.31 26.90
N ASP A 836 6.53 18.53 25.73
CA ASP A 836 5.97 19.81 25.32
C ASP A 836 4.45 19.78 25.42
N VAL A 837 3.86 20.63 26.26
CA VAL A 837 2.42 20.83 26.42
C VAL A 837 2.05 22.17 25.81
N ILE A 838 1.52 22.18 24.58
CA ILE A 838 1.39 23.40 23.76
C ILE A 838 -0.05 23.65 23.32
N GLY A 839 -0.62 24.84 23.58
CA GLY A 839 -1.88 25.22 22.94
C GLY A 839 -3.07 24.33 23.28
N ASN A 840 -3.15 23.77 24.50
CA ASN A 840 -4.27 22.94 24.95
C ASN A 840 -5.27 23.75 25.78
N LEU A 841 -6.52 23.31 25.83
CA LEU A 841 -7.48 23.67 26.87
C LEU A 841 -7.49 22.57 27.93
N ILE A 842 -7.12 22.88 29.18
CA ILE A 842 -7.14 21.92 30.30
C ILE A 842 -8.06 22.45 31.41
N THR A 843 -9.18 21.78 31.65
CA THR A 843 -10.20 22.29 32.57
C THR A 843 -10.98 21.23 33.35
N GLY A 844 -11.37 21.51 34.58
CA GLY A 844 -12.21 20.60 35.36
C GLY A 844 -11.49 19.33 35.82
N ALA A 845 -10.16 19.35 35.94
CA ALA A 845 -9.43 18.32 36.67
C ALA A 845 -9.82 18.36 38.16
N GLU A 846 -9.87 17.19 38.81
CA GLU A 846 -10.10 17.13 40.26
C GLU A 846 -8.86 17.55 41.06
N ASN A 847 -7.68 17.38 40.46
CA ASN A 847 -6.38 17.78 40.99
C ASN A 847 -5.73 18.88 40.12
N TYR A 848 -4.43 18.80 39.84
CA TYR A 848 -3.68 19.71 38.98
C TYR A 848 -4.06 19.52 37.50
N ALA A 849 -4.01 20.59 36.72
CA ALA A 849 -4.13 20.49 35.27
C ALA A 849 -2.90 19.80 34.66
N VAL A 850 -1.71 20.17 35.14
CA VAL A 850 -0.43 19.52 34.79
C VAL A 850 0.32 19.21 36.08
N ASP A 851 0.64 17.93 36.31
CA ASP A 851 1.45 17.45 37.42
C ASP A 851 2.71 16.77 36.88
N ASP A 852 3.87 17.37 37.09
CA ASP A 852 5.12 16.93 36.48
C ASP A 852 6.22 16.65 37.49
N ILE A 853 6.81 15.46 37.40
CA ILE A 853 7.94 15.00 38.22
C ILE A 853 9.24 14.86 37.39
N GLY A 854 9.18 14.92 36.07
CA GLY A 854 10.31 14.76 35.13
C GLY A 854 11.05 16.07 34.85
N PRO A 855 12.27 16.07 34.29
CA PRO A 855 12.93 17.31 33.83
C PRO A 855 12.52 17.69 32.40
N ARG A 856 12.72 18.97 32.02
CA ARG A 856 12.41 19.50 30.68
C ARG A 856 10.95 19.29 30.28
N VAL A 857 10.07 19.97 30.99
CA VAL A 857 8.64 20.05 30.63
C VAL A 857 8.30 21.50 30.33
N ASP A 858 7.87 21.73 29.09
CA ASP A 858 7.54 23.04 28.57
C ASP A 858 6.01 23.14 28.45
N VAL A 859 5.40 24.07 29.18
CA VAL A 859 3.97 24.35 29.16
C VAL A 859 3.76 25.71 28.50
N ILE A 860 3.35 25.71 27.24
CA ILE A 860 3.35 26.91 26.38
C ILE A 860 1.98 27.19 25.77
N ASP A 861 1.50 28.42 25.92
CA ASP A 861 0.30 28.95 25.24
C ASP A 861 -0.99 28.13 25.45
N ASN A 862 -1.13 27.49 26.62
CA ASN A 862 -2.32 26.74 27.01
C ASN A 862 -3.34 27.65 27.70
N THR A 863 -4.61 27.23 27.71
CA THR A 863 -5.63 27.76 28.62
C THR A 863 -5.93 26.71 29.70
N ILE A 864 -5.51 27.00 30.93
CA ILE A 864 -5.65 26.15 32.11
C ILE A 864 -6.64 26.79 33.07
N THR A 865 -7.83 26.21 33.20
CA THR A 865 -8.89 26.86 33.97
C THR A 865 -9.81 25.95 34.73
N GLY A 866 -10.28 26.35 35.92
CA GLY A 866 -11.31 25.61 36.64
C GLY A 866 -10.87 24.23 37.14
N ASN A 867 -9.58 24.02 37.39
CA ASN A 867 -9.03 22.77 37.92
C ASN A 867 -9.03 22.75 39.46
N GLY A 868 -8.74 21.61 40.08
CA GLY A 868 -8.79 21.43 41.53
C GLY A 868 -10.20 21.28 42.12
N THR A 869 -11.15 20.74 41.34
CA THR A 869 -12.59 20.85 41.62
C THR A 869 -13.12 20.18 42.90
N ILE A 870 -12.40 19.21 43.49
CA ILE A 870 -12.83 18.55 44.74
C ILE A 870 -12.33 19.29 46.00
N GLY A 871 -11.38 20.22 45.88
CA GLY A 871 -10.84 20.95 47.02
C GLY A 871 -10.24 20.02 48.08
N LEU A 872 -9.62 18.90 47.66
CA LEU A 872 -8.78 18.14 48.56
C LEU A 872 -7.66 19.08 49.01
N PRO A 873 -7.41 19.23 50.31
CA PRO A 873 -6.63 20.34 50.84
C PRO A 873 -5.16 20.38 50.42
N ASN A 874 -4.69 19.44 49.58
CA ASN A 874 -3.28 19.13 49.36
C ASN A 874 -2.94 18.73 47.89
N GLN A 875 -3.87 18.72 46.93
CA GLN A 875 -3.56 18.26 45.57
C GLN A 875 -4.39 19.01 44.52
N VAL A 876 -4.33 20.34 44.55
CA VAL A 876 -5.14 21.19 43.68
C VAL A 876 -4.30 22.37 43.19
N GLY A 877 -4.42 22.71 41.91
CA GLY A 877 -3.76 23.88 41.32
C GLY A 877 -3.84 23.88 39.80
N GLY A 878 -3.16 24.84 39.18
CA GLY A 878 -2.95 24.86 37.73
C GLY A 878 -1.86 23.88 37.32
N ILE A 879 -0.61 24.25 37.56
CA ILE A 879 0.60 23.50 37.16
C ILE A 879 1.44 23.21 38.40
N ARG A 880 1.91 21.98 38.55
CA ARG A 880 2.94 21.61 39.54
C ARG A 880 4.17 21.04 38.84
N LEU A 881 5.34 21.55 39.22
CA LEU A 881 6.63 21.17 38.64
C LEU A 881 7.61 20.72 39.73
N PHE A 882 8.25 19.59 39.53
CA PHE A 882 9.48 19.17 40.20
C PHE A 882 10.66 19.22 39.20
N SER A 883 11.86 18.75 39.55
CA SER A 883 12.96 18.58 38.58
C SER A 883 13.48 19.85 37.89
N ALA A 884 14.27 19.75 36.82
CA ALA A 884 14.98 20.92 36.28
C ALA A 884 14.63 21.23 34.83
N ASP A 885 14.87 22.49 34.45
CA ASP A 885 14.85 23.01 33.08
C ASP A 885 13.45 23.13 32.46
N HIS A 886 12.50 23.75 33.18
CA HIS A 886 11.11 23.91 32.72
C HIS A 886 10.85 25.31 32.13
N VAL A 887 9.94 25.38 31.15
CA VAL A 887 9.42 26.66 30.64
C VAL A 887 7.90 26.68 30.76
N VAL A 888 7.36 27.67 31.47
CA VAL A 888 5.92 27.97 31.53
C VAL A 888 5.72 29.34 30.92
N GLN A 889 5.20 29.41 29.69
CA GLN A 889 5.12 30.67 28.95
C GLN A 889 3.82 30.86 28.18
N TYR A 890 3.33 32.11 28.10
CA TYR A 890 2.18 32.49 27.27
C TYR A 890 0.85 31.82 27.64
N ASN A 891 0.74 31.15 28.78
CA ASN A 891 -0.48 30.47 29.20
C ASN A 891 -1.50 31.44 29.80
N VAL A 892 -2.78 31.08 29.72
CA VAL A 892 -3.86 31.66 30.53
C VAL A 892 -4.16 30.67 31.65
N ILE A 893 -3.82 30.99 32.89
CA ILE A 893 -3.99 30.13 34.07
C ILE A 893 -4.93 30.82 35.05
N SER A 894 -6.19 30.39 35.08
CA SER A 894 -7.24 31.13 35.80
C SER A 894 -8.27 30.25 36.48
N ASN A 895 -8.97 30.75 37.50
CA ASN A 895 -10.10 30.06 38.13
C ASN A 895 -9.74 28.66 38.69
N ASN A 896 -8.47 28.36 38.97
CA ASN A 896 -8.08 27.07 39.54
C ASN A 896 -8.16 27.14 41.07
N ALA A 897 -8.55 26.04 41.71
CA ALA A 897 -8.38 25.89 43.15
C ALA A 897 -6.90 25.55 43.43
N GLY A 898 -6.21 26.35 44.23
CA GLY A 898 -4.78 26.26 44.48
C GLY A 898 -3.96 27.31 43.74
N ASP A 899 -2.64 27.15 43.76
CA ASP A 899 -1.69 28.00 43.03
C ASP A 899 -1.89 27.86 41.52
N ALA A 900 -1.60 28.92 40.76
CA ALA A 900 -1.56 28.80 39.30
C ALA A 900 -0.33 28.01 38.84
N VAL A 901 0.85 28.29 39.39
CA VAL A 901 2.09 27.53 39.16
C VAL A 901 2.80 27.28 40.49
N ASN A 902 2.91 26.01 40.87
CA ASN A 902 3.65 25.56 42.03
C ASN A 902 5.02 24.99 41.59
N VAL A 903 6.09 25.63 42.04
CA VAL A 903 7.48 25.24 41.77
C VAL A 903 8.04 24.58 43.02
N ALA A 904 8.17 23.25 43.00
CA ALA A 904 8.36 22.48 44.23
C ALA A 904 9.78 22.49 44.82
N GLY A 905 9.93 22.89 46.09
CA GLY A 905 11.22 22.97 46.81
C GLY A 905 11.78 21.69 47.44
N ARG A 906 11.47 20.49 46.91
CA ARG A 906 11.87 19.10 47.31
C ARG A 906 10.91 18.36 48.27
N ASN A 907 10.73 17.04 48.07
CA ASN A 907 10.30 16.11 49.14
C ASN A 907 10.95 14.70 49.06
N ASP A 908 11.36 14.24 50.26
CA ASP A 908 11.82 12.94 50.76
C ASP A 908 12.84 12.05 50.01
N ALA A 909 13.30 11.01 50.70
CA ALA A 909 14.34 10.07 50.26
C ALA A 909 13.94 9.17 49.07
N ASN A 910 12.77 9.40 48.47
CA ASN A 910 12.17 8.59 47.40
C ASN A 910 12.07 9.34 46.06
N SER A 911 13.20 9.85 45.56
CA SER A 911 13.46 10.05 44.12
C SER A 911 12.88 11.27 43.37
N ARG A 912 12.22 12.26 44.01
CA ARG A 912 11.77 13.51 43.35
C ARG A 912 12.77 14.68 43.49
N PRO A 913 13.39 15.20 42.41
CA PRO A 913 14.33 16.33 42.49
C PRO A 913 13.62 17.68 42.72
N PRO A 914 14.27 18.69 43.35
CA PRO A 914 13.70 20.04 43.47
C PRO A 914 13.52 20.68 42.09
N ALA A 915 12.48 21.51 41.98
CA ALA A 915 12.22 22.36 40.84
C ALA A 915 13.30 23.46 40.73
N ILE A 916 14.17 23.43 39.73
CA ILE A 916 15.21 24.47 39.50
C ILE A 916 15.29 24.85 38.03
N ARG A 917 15.64 26.10 37.75
CA ARG A 917 15.72 26.63 36.37
C ARG A 917 14.36 26.48 35.66
N THR A 918 13.31 26.88 36.38
CA THR A 918 11.94 26.97 35.88
C THR A 918 11.67 28.43 35.51
N LEU A 919 11.51 28.69 34.21
CA LEU A 919 11.13 30.00 33.69
C LEU A 919 9.60 30.09 33.67
N VAL A 920 9.02 31.05 34.37
CA VAL A 920 7.59 31.38 34.31
C VAL A 920 7.46 32.79 33.75
N SER A 921 7.08 32.94 32.49
CA SER A 921 7.14 34.24 31.79
C SER A 921 5.90 34.51 30.96
N GLN A 922 5.48 35.77 30.88
CA GLN A 922 4.42 36.23 29.99
C GLN A 922 3.11 35.41 30.06
N ASN A 923 2.78 34.85 31.22
CA ASN A 923 1.52 34.17 31.45
C ASN A 923 0.46 35.17 31.95
N VAL A 924 -0.82 34.83 31.77
CA VAL A 924 -1.95 35.54 32.36
C VAL A 924 -2.47 34.72 33.53
N PHE A 925 -2.53 35.33 34.70
CA PHE A 925 -3.03 34.73 35.94
C PHE A 925 -4.31 35.45 36.38
N GLY A 926 -5.36 34.73 36.78
CA GLY A 926 -6.54 35.39 37.34
C GLY A 926 -7.54 34.48 38.04
N ASP A 927 -8.07 34.95 39.16
CA ASP A 927 -9.09 34.30 39.97
C ASP A 927 -8.69 32.87 40.45
N ASN A 928 -7.41 32.57 40.63
CA ASN A 928 -6.97 31.34 41.31
C ASN A 928 -7.10 31.52 42.83
N THR A 929 -7.32 30.44 43.58
CA THR A 929 -7.67 30.59 45.01
C THR A 929 -6.49 30.80 45.94
N ASP A 930 -5.27 30.47 45.51
CA ASP A 930 -4.00 30.76 46.20
C ASP A 930 -3.09 31.61 45.28
N ILE A 931 -1.80 31.74 45.58
CA ILE A 931 -0.91 32.68 44.86
C ILE A 931 -0.60 32.23 43.43
N ALA A 932 -0.30 33.19 42.55
CA ALA A 932 -0.08 32.90 41.13
C ALA A 932 1.17 32.05 40.86
N ILE A 933 2.28 32.36 41.52
CA ILE A 933 3.53 31.60 41.44
C ILE A 933 3.98 31.36 42.87
N ASP A 934 4.04 30.10 43.27
CA ASP A 934 4.52 29.68 44.59
C ASP A 934 5.87 28.95 44.44
N LEU A 935 6.87 29.41 45.19
CA LEU A 935 8.16 28.76 45.35
C LEU A 935 8.21 28.00 46.68
N THR A 936 7.48 26.89 46.78
CA THR A 936 7.34 26.14 48.04
C THR A 936 8.66 25.71 48.69
N ALA A 937 8.74 25.71 50.03
CA ALA A 937 9.87 25.19 50.78
C ALA A 937 9.97 23.65 50.83
N HIS A 938 11.17 23.20 51.16
CA HIS A 938 11.56 21.80 51.39
C HIS A 938 10.77 21.04 52.49
N ASN A 939 10.09 21.75 53.41
CA ASN A 939 9.48 21.14 54.60
C ASN A 939 8.00 21.47 54.83
N SER A 940 7.37 22.23 53.93
CA SER A 940 5.93 22.40 53.88
C SER A 940 5.27 21.12 53.34
N ASP A 941 3.98 20.93 53.62
CA ASP A 941 3.19 19.97 52.85
C ASP A 941 3.25 20.52 51.41
N VAL A 942 4.09 19.95 50.52
CA VAL A 942 4.44 20.38 49.12
C VAL A 942 3.26 20.38 48.13
N ASP A 943 2.09 20.52 48.71
CA ASP A 943 0.77 20.11 48.31
C ASP A 943 -0.21 21.27 48.63
N ILE A 944 0.22 22.20 49.50
CA ILE A 944 -0.39 23.48 49.86
C ILE A 944 0.73 24.51 49.74
N GLY A 945 0.51 25.61 49.03
CA GLY A 945 1.46 26.72 48.99
C GLY A 945 1.92 27.10 50.41
N ASP A 946 3.19 27.48 50.57
CA ASP A 946 3.71 27.92 51.88
C ASP A 946 3.75 29.43 52.05
N GLY A 947 3.12 30.11 51.09
CA GLY A 947 2.96 31.55 51.03
C GLY A 947 4.19 32.22 50.44
N ILE A 948 4.21 33.55 50.48
CA ILE A 948 5.28 34.33 49.84
C ILE A 948 6.63 34.11 50.55
N THR A 949 7.60 33.66 49.76
CA THR A 949 9.01 33.59 50.10
C THR A 949 9.50 34.98 50.56
N ALA A 950 10.04 35.04 51.78
CA ALA A 950 10.50 36.30 52.35
C ALA A 950 11.65 36.88 51.52
N ASN A 951 11.52 38.15 51.10
CA ASN A 951 12.60 38.86 50.40
C ASN A 951 13.78 39.12 51.37
N THR A 952 14.87 38.38 51.21
CA THR A 952 16.04 38.39 52.12
C THR A 952 17.28 39.12 51.57
N GLY A 953 17.25 39.56 50.32
CA GLY A 953 18.40 40.06 49.55
C GLY A 953 19.30 38.96 48.97
N GLY A 954 18.80 37.74 48.75
CA GLY A 954 19.53 36.56 48.27
C GLY A 954 18.61 35.44 47.72
N THR A 955 19.12 34.21 47.71
CA THR A 955 18.36 32.99 47.36
C THR A 955 18.18 32.12 48.61
N ILE A 956 17.10 31.35 48.65
CA ILE A 956 16.81 30.35 49.68
C ILE A 956 16.85 28.95 49.06
N ALA A 957 18.03 28.33 49.03
CA ALA A 957 18.37 27.07 48.35
C ALA A 957 17.54 25.81 48.70
N ASP A 958 16.59 25.92 49.62
CA ASP A 958 15.66 24.85 50.01
C ASP A 958 14.22 25.11 49.47
N HIS A 959 14.03 26.04 48.54
CA HIS A 959 12.74 26.33 47.89
C HIS A 959 12.80 26.05 46.39
N GLY A 960 11.64 25.99 45.73
CA GLY A 960 11.56 25.98 44.28
C GLY A 960 12.33 27.15 43.67
N ASN A 961 13.01 26.94 42.55
CA ASN A 961 13.90 27.93 41.93
C ASN A 961 14.94 28.53 42.89
N ASP A 962 15.34 27.79 43.93
CA ASP A 962 16.19 28.29 45.02
C ASP A 962 15.61 29.51 45.74
N GLY A 963 14.29 29.69 45.76
CA GLY A 963 13.62 30.76 46.51
C GLY A 963 14.15 32.15 46.14
N ILE A 964 14.19 32.45 44.85
CA ILE A 964 14.63 33.76 44.35
C ILE A 964 13.73 34.85 44.92
N ASP A 965 14.36 35.87 45.49
CA ASP A 965 13.63 37.03 46.01
C ASP A 965 12.76 37.69 44.93
N THR A 966 11.53 38.01 45.33
CA THR A 966 10.62 38.83 44.53
C THR A 966 11.17 40.26 44.36
N PRO A 967 10.93 40.93 43.21
CA PRO A 967 11.31 42.33 43.06
C PRO A 967 10.49 43.22 44.02
N VAL A 968 10.98 44.43 44.30
CA VAL A 968 10.26 45.44 45.07
C VAL A 968 9.84 46.56 44.14
N ILE A 969 8.54 46.87 44.10
CA ILE A 969 8.02 48.04 43.39
C ILE A 969 8.05 49.24 44.36
N ALA A 970 8.83 50.26 44.03
CA ALA A 970 8.97 51.46 44.84
C ALA A 970 7.92 52.52 44.50
N THR A 971 7.61 52.70 43.21
CA THR A 971 6.60 53.67 42.74
C THR A 971 5.89 53.16 41.50
N ALA A 972 4.60 53.47 41.38
CA ALA A 972 3.79 53.32 40.17
C ALA A 972 2.81 54.50 40.08
N ASP A 973 2.72 55.15 38.92
CA ASP A 973 1.82 56.29 38.72
C ASP A 973 1.09 56.29 37.37
N ALA A 974 0.01 57.06 37.30
CA ALA A 974 -0.84 57.13 36.12
C ALA A 974 -0.18 57.87 34.92
N SER A 975 1.11 58.24 35.01
CA SER A 975 1.89 58.68 33.84
C SER A 975 2.43 57.49 33.04
N GLY A 976 2.28 56.28 33.58
CA GLY A 976 2.84 55.06 33.01
C GLY A 976 4.27 54.78 33.47
N ALA A 977 4.71 55.39 34.57
CA ALA A 977 6.01 55.16 35.18
C ALA A 977 5.91 54.16 36.33
N VAL A 978 6.76 53.13 36.31
CA VAL A 978 6.91 52.15 37.37
C VAL A 978 8.39 51.95 37.64
N SER A 979 8.82 51.95 38.90
CA SER A 979 10.22 51.72 39.26
C SER A 979 10.37 50.96 40.57
N GLY A 980 11.53 50.34 40.75
CA GLY A 980 11.78 49.46 41.87
C GLY A 980 13.21 48.94 41.96
N THR A 981 13.39 47.94 42.79
CA THR A 981 14.65 47.20 42.96
C THR A 981 14.45 45.71 42.73
N SER A 982 15.46 45.03 42.20
CA SER A 982 15.56 43.59 42.03
C SER A 982 17.05 43.19 42.14
N CYS A 983 17.41 41.94 41.82
CA CYS A 983 18.80 41.55 41.69
C CYS A 983 19.50 42.24 40.50
N ALA A 984 20.83 42.39 40.63
CA ALA A 984 21.61 43.16 39.66
C ALA A 984 21.66 42.48 38.28
N ASN A 985 21.35 43.22 37.23
CA ASN A 985 21.27 42.74 35.83
C ASN A 985 20.18 41.69 35.56
N CYS A 986 19.26 41.48 36.49
CA CYS A 986 18.14 40.56 36.29
C CYS A 986 17.05 41.19 35.41
N SER A 987 16.31 40.35 34.69
CA SER A 987 15.12 40.79 33.96
C SER A 987 13.94 40.91 34.94
N VAL A 988 13.12 41.95 34.77
CA VAL A 988 11.93 42.20 35.59
C VAL A 988 10.74 42.32 34.64
N GLU A 989 9.77 41.43 34.79
CA GLU A 989 8.49 41.50 34.07
C GLU A 989 7.47 42.26 34.92
N ILE A 990 6.78 43.20 34.28
CA ILE A 990 5.79 44.07 34.93
C ILE A 990 4.41 43.68 34.43
N TYR A 991 3.49 43.50 35.38
CA TYR A 991 2.13 43.06 35.14
C TYR A 991 1.12 44.07 35.66
N GLN A 992 0.00 44.18 34.95
CA GLN A 992 -1.23 44.67 35.56
C GLN A 992 -1.75 43.58 36.49
N ALA A 993 -2.11 43.96 37.72
CA ALA A 993 -2.57 43.03 38.75
C ALA A 993 -4.00 43.36 39.20
N LEU A 994 -4.69 42.35 39.75
CA LEU A 994 -5.96 42.54 40.44
C LEU A 994 -5.74 43.07 41.86
N PRO A 995 -6.64 43.94 42.37
CA PRO A 995 -6.73 44.20 43.79
C PRO A 995 -7.06 42.92 44.57
N ASP A 996 -6.34 42.67 45.66
CA ASP A 996 -6.64 41.65 46.67
C ASP A 996 -8.00 41.95 47.33
N ALA A 997 -9.07 41.53 46.65
CA ALA A 997 -10.45 41.81 47.01
C ALA A 997 -11.19 40.59 47.54
N ASP A 998 -10.65 39.40 47.29
CA ASP A 998 -11.15 38.07 47.65
C ASP A 998 -10.38 37.44 48.82
N GLY A 999 -9.18 37.92 49.17
CA GLY A 999 -8.41 37.45 50.31
C GLY A 999 -7.82 36.05 50.12
N SER A 1000 -7.63 35.64 48.85
CA SER A 1000 -6.96 34.42 48.39
C SER A 1000 -5.46 34.46 48.68
N ASP A 1001 -4.85 35.64 48.70
CA ASP A 1001 -3.46 35.82 49.09
C ASP A 1001 -3.33 35.69 50.63
N GLU A 1002 -2.59 34.68 51.14
CA GLU A 1002 -2.51 34.34 52.57
C GLU A 1002 -2.08 35.50 53.53
N ILE A 1003 -1.67 36.66 53.01
CA ILE A 1003 -1.32 37.87 53.78
C ILE A 1003 -2.32 38.99 53.48
N ALA A 1004 -3.47 38.94 54.15
CA ALA A 1004 -4.69 39.78 54.03
C ALA A 1004 -4.56 41.33 54.16
N THR A 1005 -3.38 41.93 53.98
CA THR A 1005 -3.17 43.38 54.12
C THR A 1005 -2.32 44.04 53.03
N VAL A 1006 -1.67 43.29 52.14
CA VAL A 1006 -0.71 43.84 51.16
C VAL A 1006 -1.07 43.47 49.70
N GLY A 1007 -1.69 42.31 49.46
CA GLY A 1007 -1.99 41.77 48.13
C GLY A 1007 -0.72 41.41 47.34
N TYR A 1008 -0.48 40.13 47.09
CA TYR A 1008 0.65 39.66 46.29
C TYR A 1008 0.09 39.09 44.99
N GLY A 1009 -0.01 39.96 43.99
CA GLY A 1009 -1.03 39.82 42.97
C GLY A 1009 -0.83 38.74 41.93
N GLU A 1010 -1.97 38.40 41.32
CA GLU A 1010 -2.06 37.67 40.06
C GLU A 1010 -1.85 38.63 38.87
N GLY A 1011 -0.84 38.34 38.04
CA GLY A 1011 -0.59 39.10 36.82
C GLY A 1011 -1.63 38.84 35.73
N ILE A 1012 -2.75 39.56 35.74
CA ILE A 1012 -3.83 39.43 34.73
C ILE A 1012 -3.45 39.91 33.32
N ALA A 1013 -2.41 40.72 33.20
CA ALA A 1013 -1.90 41.12 31.88
C ALA A 1013 -0.42 41.49 31.94
N TYR A 1014 0.38 40.86 31.09
CA TYR A 1014 1.75 41.25 30.83
C TYR A 1014 1.81 42.64 30.19
N LEU A 1015 2.67 43.52 30.72
CA LEU A 1015 2.85 44.89 30.20
C LEU A 1015 4.18 45.05 29.46
N THR A 1016 5.30 44.69 30.12
CA THR A 1016 6.64 44.82 29.56
C THR A 1016 7.69 44.07 30.38
N THR A 1017 8.87 43.89 29.82
CA THR A 1017 10.07 43.40 30.52
C THR A 1017 11.17 44.48 30.47
N VAL A 1018 11.81 44.74 31.60
CA VAL A 1018 12.97 45.64 31.72
C VAL A 1018 14.14 44.92 32.37
N VAL A 1019 15.36 45.44 32.22
CA VAL A 1019 16.57 44.88 32.85
C VAL A 1019 17.02 45.81 33.97
N ALA A 1020 17.20 45.27 35.17
CA ALA A 1020 17.75 46.00 36.30
C ALA A 1020 19.23 46.36 36.05
N ASP A 1021 19.68 47.52 36.53
CA ASP A 1021 21.08 47.91 36.41
C ASP A 1021 22.01 47.07 37.30
N GLY A 1022 23.32 47.32 37.22
CA GLY A 1022 24.32 46.61 38.03
C GLY A 1022 24.21 46.84 39.55
N THR A 1023 23.27 47.68 40.00
CA THR A 1023 22.93 47.90 41.40
C THR A 1023 21.54 47.37 41.77
N GLY A 1024 20.82 46.77 40.82
CA GLY A 1024 19.48 46.22 41.02
C GLY A 1024 18.33 47.20 40.79
N ASN A 1025 18.60 48.46 40.41
CA ASN A 1025 17.53 49.43 40.15
C ASN A 1025 16.93 49.21 38.77
N TRP A 1026 15.60 49.28 38.65
CA TRP A 1026 14.90 49.18 37.37
C TRP A 1026 13.78 50.23 37.27
N SER A 1027 13.45 50.62 36.04
CA SER A 1027 12.35 51.53 35.75
C SER A 1027 11.77 51.29 34.36
N ALA A 1028 10.44 51.31 34.25
CA ALA A 1028 9.71 51.31 32.99
C ALA A 1028 8.88 52.59 32.86
N THR A 1029 8.73 53.09 31.64
CA THR A 1029 7.95 54.30 31.34
C THR A 1029 7.11 54.09 30.09
N GLY A 1030 6.02 54.84 29.94
CA GLY A 1030 5.15 54.75 28.77
C GLY A 1030 4.15 53.60 28.82
N LEU A 1031 3.93 53.02 30.01
CA LEU A 1031 2.90 52.02 30.24
C LEU A 1031 1.51 52.66 30.25
N THR A 1032 0.49 51.93 29.82
CA THR A 1032 -0.90 52.41 29.90
C THR A 1032 -1.50 51.97 31.22
N LEU A 1033 -1.45 52.83 32.24
CA LEU A 1033 -1.93 52.54 33.60
C LEU A 1033 -3.04 53.50 34.01
N ALA A 1034 -4.07 53.00 34.67
CA ALA A 1034 -5.17 53.81 35.20
C ALA A 1034 -4.93 54.16 36.67
N ALA A 1035 -5.27 55.37 37.10
CA ALA A 1035 -5.22 55.71 38.52
C ALA A 1035 -6.14 54.77 39.33
N GLY A 1036 -5.60 54.15 40.38
CA GLY A 1036 -6.31 53.17 41.20
C GLY A 1036 -6.27 51.71 40.69
N SER A 1037 -5.66 51.43 39.53
CA SER A 1037 -5.31 50.04 39.18
C SER A 1037 -4.11 49.55 39.99
N GLN A 1038 -3.84 48.25 40.01
CA GLN A 1038 -2.66 47.70 40.67
C GLN A 1038 -1.64 47.17 39.66
N VAL A 1039 -0.37 47.21 40.05
CA VAL A 1039 0.74 46.60 39.30
C VAL A 1039 1.53 45.66 40.21
N SER A 1040 2.02 44.58 39.63
CA SER A 1040 2.96 43.66 40.26
C SER A 1040 4.13 43.36 39.31
N ALA A 1041 5.13 42.64 39.80
CA ALA A 1041 6.31 42.28 39.03
C ALA A 1041 6.92 40.95 39.50
N ILE A 1042 7.58 40.26 38.57
CA ILE A 1042 8.42 39.08 38.83
C ILE A 1042 9.83 39.33 38.28
N THR A 1043 10.80 38.56 38.76
CA THR A 1043 12.19 38.64 38.32
C THR A 1043 12.64 37.32 37.71
N HIS A 1044 13.41 37.40 36.62
CA HIS A 1044 14.14 36.26 36.06
C HIS A 1044 15.62 36.40 36.37
N VAL A 1045 16.21 35.31 36.83
CA VAL A 1045 17.62 35.21 37.16
C VAL A 1045 18.23 34.04 36.41
N ASP A 1046 19.26 34.33 35.62
CA ASP A 1046 20.17 33.30 35.14
C ASP A 1046 21.05 32.87 36.33
N THR A 1047 20.71 31.74 36.93
CA THR A 1047 21.44 31.18 38.08
C THR A 1047 22.72 30.44 37.66
N ASP A 1048 22.99 30.26 36.37
CA ASP A 1048 24.13 29.50 35.85
C ASP A 1048 24.65 30.06 34.52
N ALA A 1049 25.83 30.70 34.53
CA ALA A 1049 26.38 31.49 33.41
C ALA A 1049 26.60 30.75 32.06
N ASP A 1050 26.26 29.47 31.97
CA ASP A 1050 26.43 28.56 30.82
C ASP A 1050 25.10 27.93 30.33
N LEU A 1051 23.92 28.31 30.85
CA LEU A 1051 22.61 27.71 30.49
C LEU A 1051 21.66 28.70 29.79
N THR A 1052 20.58 28.16 29.20
CA THR A 1052 19.63 28.85 28.32
C THR A 1052 18.24 29.10 28.94
N VAL A 1053 18.00 28.63 30.18
CA VAL A 1053 16.71 28.72 30.87
C VAL A 1053 16.90 29.42 32.22
N ASP A 1054 16.16 30.50 32.45
CA ASP A 1054 16.22 31.32 33.67
C ASP A 1054 15.35 30.73 34.80
N SER A 1055 15.67 31.06 36.04
CA SER A 1055 14.79 30.82 37.20
C SER A 1055 13.91 32.05 37.48
N THR A 1056 12.65 31.82 37.87
CA THR A 1056 11.67 32.89 38.12
C THR A 1056 11.30 33.03 39.60
N SER A 1057 11.16 34.27 40.08
CA SER A 1057 10.65 34.60 41.42
C SER A 1057 9.12 34.52 41.52
N GLU A 1058 8.59 34.51 42.73
CA GLU A 1058 7.17 34.82 42.96
C GLU A 1058 6.85 36.29 42.64
N PHE A 1059 5.57 36.66 42.69
CA PHE A 1059 5.11 38.04 42.47
C PHE A 1059 5.48 38.98 43.63
N ALA A 1060 5.83 40.21 43.28
CA ALA A 1060 5.97 41.31 44.22
C ALA A 1060 4.63 41.67 44.89
N ALA A 1061 4.72 42.34 46.03
CA ALA A 1061 3.59 43.03 46.61
C ALA A 1061 2.99 44.05 45.61
N ASN A 1062 1.67 44.06 45.48
CA ASN A 1062 0.97 44.96 44.59
C ASN A 1062 1.17 46.41 45.01
N VAL A 1063 1.33 47.28 44.03
CA VAL A 1063 1.36 48.73 44.23
C VAL A 1063 0.20 49.36 43.49
N GLU A 1064 -0.64 50.11 44.22
CA GLU A 1064 -1.69 50.92 43.62
C GLU A 1064 -1.07 52.05 42.79
N VAL A 1065 -1.52 52.17 41.54
CA VAL A 1065 -1.10 53.22 40.61
C VAL A 1065 -1.63 54.56 41.12
N ALA A 1066 -0.72 55.39 41.61
CA ALA A 1066 -1.06 56.71 42.12
C ALA A 1066 -1.63 57.61 41.02
N GLY A 1067 -2.73 58.31 41.32
CA GLY A 1067 -3.24 59.36 40.44
C GLY A 1067 -2.26 60.53 40.33
N ILE A 1068 -2.07 61.07 39.13
CA ILE A 1068 -1.30 62.31 38.95
C ILE A 1068 -2.16 63.49 39.44
N GLN A 1069 -1.86 64.02 40.62
CA GLN A 1069 -2.37 65.35 40.99
C GLN A 1069 -1.55 66.41 40.26
N SER A 1070 -2.16 67.13 39.33
CA SER A 1070 -1.53 68.27 38.65
C SER A 1070 -2.23 69.56 39.02
N ILE A 1071 -1.46 70.54 39.49
CA ILE A 1071 -1.89 71.94 39.66
C ILE A 1071 -1.31 72.72 38.49
N SER A 1072 -2.18 73.24 37.63
CA SER A 1072 -1.77 74.04 36.48
C SER A 1072 -2.55 75.34 36.40
N GLY A 1073 -1.88 76.38 35.92
CA GLY A 1073 -2.41 77.73 35.77
C GLY A 1073 -1.45 78.59 34.97
N SER A 1074 -1.92 79.73 34.48
CA SER A 1074 -1.07 80.73 33.81
C SER A 1074 -0.92 81.95 34.71
N ILE A 1075 0.30 82.47 34.85
CA ILE A 1075 0.55 83.76 35.49
C ILE A 1075 0.50 84.85 34.41
N PHE A 1076 -0.26 85.90 34.67
CA PHE A 1076 -0.44 87.04 33.77
C PHE A 1076 -0.24 88.36 34.52
N ASP A 1077 0.12 89.40 33.79
CA ASP A 1077 0.17 90.78 34.31
C ASP A 1077 -1.17 91.45 34.06
N ASP A 1078 -1.89 91.86 35.10
CA ASP A 1078 -3.16 92.61 34.99
C ASP A 1078 -2.85 94.05 34.57
N VAL A 1079 -2.76 94.28 33.27
CA VAL A 1079 -2.27 95.54 32.71
C VAL A 1079 -3.33 96.65 32.80
N ASN A 1080 -4.61 96.28 32.97
CA ASN A 1080 -5.74 97.20 32.96
C ASN A 1080 -6.36 97.43 34.35
N GLY A 1081 -5.95 96.66 35.37
CA GLY A 1081 -6.53 96.69 36.70
C GLY A 1081 -8.00 96.26 36.71
N ASP A 1082 -8.40 95.44 35.74
CA ASP A 1082 -9.78 94.97 35.58
C ASP A 1082 -9.89 93.47 35.85
N ALA A 1083 -11.11 92.96 36.03
CA ALA A 1083 -11.32 91.54 36.33
C ALA A 1083 -11.26 90.62 35.09
N ASN A 1084 -10.73 91.10 33.95
CA ASN A 1084 -10.84 90.42 32.66
C ASN A 1084 -9.50 89.87 32.14
N ILE A 1085 -9.24 88.61 32.48
CA ILE A 1085 -8.01 87.87 32.16
C ILE A 1085 -7.69 87.71 30.67
N VAL A 1086 -8.65 88.00 29.77
CA VAL A 1086 -8.52 87.70 28.33
C VAL A 1086 -7.59 88.69 27.61
N ALA A 1087 -7.37 89.88 28.18
CA ALA A 1087 -6.54 90.92 27.59
C ALA A 1087 -5.11 91.00 28.17
N ASP A 1088 -4.81 90.17 29.16
CA ASP A 1088 -3.57 90.23 29.93
C ASP A 1088 -2.48 89.30 29.35
N PRO A 1089 -1.25 89.80 29.10
CA PRO A 1089 -0.16 88.98 28.59
C PRO A 1089 0.35 88.02 29.66
N THR A 1090 0.61 86.78 29.27
CA THR A 1090 1.23 85.78 30.14
C THR A 1090 2.69 86.16 30.43
N LEU A 1091 3.11 85.96 31.68
CA LEU A 1091 4.48 86.20 32.12
C LEU A 1091 5.31 84.93 32.00
N ALA A 1092 6.50 85.06 31.41
CA ALA A 1092 7.49 83.99 31.33
C ALA A 1092 8.55 84.15 32.44
N ASN A 1093 9.12 83.03 32.91
CA ASN A 1093 10.17 82.97 33.94
C ASN A 1093 9.75 83.48 35.33
N VAL A 1094 8.46 83.36 35.68
CA VAL A 1094 7.99 83.59 37.06
C VAL A 1094 8.16 82.28 37.82
N GLY A 1095 8.98 82.29 38.87
CA GLY A 1095 9.12 81.14 39.76
C GLY A 1095 7.84 80.93 40.57
N ILE A 1096 7.30 79.72 40.55
CA ILE A 1096 6.11 79.34 41.34
C ILE A 1096 6.55 78.31 42.35
N SER A 1097 6.22 78.54 43.62
CA SER A 1097 6.44 77.56 44.68
C SER A 1097 5.10 77.00 45.16
N LEU A 1098 5.00 75.68 45.22
CA LEU A 1098 3.86 74.96 45.76
C LEU A 1098 4.16 74.57 47.21
N TYR A 1099 3.20 74.87 48.09
CA TYR A 1099 3.21 74.49 49.50
C TYR A 1099 1.95 73.67 49.79
N LEU A 1100 2.08 72.68 50.67
CA LEU A 1100 0.99 71.85 51.18
C LEU A 1100 0.50 72.44 52.49
N ASP A 1101 -0.77 72.86 52.48
CA ASP A 1101 -1.50 73.38 53.64
C ASP A 1101 -1.55 72.34 54.77
N ASP A 1102 -1.32 72.75 56.01
CA ASP A 1102 -1.37 71.84 57.17
C ASP A 1102 -2.79 71.52 57.67
N GLY A 1103 -3.81 72.00 56.93
CA GLY A 1103 -5.22 71.72 57.12
C GLY A 1103 -6.03 72.88 57.71
N ASP A 1104 -5.40 74.03 57.95
CA ASP A 1104 -6.04 75.21 58.53
C ASP A 1104 -6.58 76.23 57.48
N GLY A 1105 -6.17 76.10 56.21
CA GLY A 1105 -6.58 76.95 55.10
C GLY A 1105 -5.94 78.34 55.08
N ILE A 1106 -4.83 78.57 55.80
CA ILE A 1106 -4.14 79.85 55.92
C ILE A 1106 -2.68 79.69 55.46
N PRO A 1107 -2.24 80.43 54.42
CA PRO A 1107 -0.84 80.38 54.00
C PRO A 1107 0.11 80.90 55.08
N GLU A 1108 0.86 80.00 55.74
CA GLU A 1108 1.75 80.36 56.84
C GLU A 1108 3.00 79.47 56.95
N GLY A 1109 3.85 79.76 57.94
CA GLY A 1109 5.19 79.15 58.03
C GLY A 1109 5.20 77.66 58.40
N THR A 1110 4.04 77.09 58.74
CA THR A 1110 3.86 75.66 59.00
C THR A 1110 3.54 74.86 57.73
N ASP A 1111 3.16 75.52 56.64
CA ASP A 1111 2.92 74.86 55.35
C ASP A 1111 4.20 74.22 54.81
N ALA A 1112 4.10 72.97 54.38
CA ALA A 1112 5.25 72.21 53.90
C ALA A 1112 5.55 72.57 52.45
N PHE A 1113 6.78 73.00 52.16
CA PHE A 1113 7.22 73.18 50.77
C PHE A 1113 7.15 71.84 50.00
N VAL A 1114 6.49 71.84 48.85
CA VAL A 1114 6.32 70.65 47.99
C VAL A 1114 7.30 70.70 46.83
N ALA A 1115 7.21 71.75 46.00
CA ALA A 1115 7.99 71.88 44.77
C ALA A 1115 8.06 73.34 44.31
N SER A 1116 8.96 73.65 43.37
CA SER A 1116 8.96 74.94 42.67
C SER A 1116 9.27 74.75 41.18
N THR A 1117 8.65 75.55 40.31
CA THR A 1117 8.87 75.55 38.86
C THR A 1117 9.32 76.90 38.32
#